data_AF-S3CRC0-F1
#
_entry.id   AF-S3CRC0-F1
#
_cell.length_a   1.000
_cell.length_b   1.000
_cell.length_c   1.000
_cell.angle_alpha   90.00
_cell.angle_beta   90.00
_cell.angle_gamma   90.00
#
_symmetry.space_group_name_H-M   'P 1'
#
loop_
_entity.id
_entity.type
_entity.pdbx_description
1 polymer ?
#
loop_
_entity_poly.entity_id
_entity_poly.type
_entity_poly.pdbx_seq_one_letter_code
_entity_poly.pdbx_strand_id
1 'polypeptide(L)'
;MAVRQLALLVGLLGAVNADTSPSPSASFAEINRLNNDSLLWGPYRPNLYFGVRPRIPESLVSGLMWGRADTYTDLQNHVRYTCEQNEGMEGYGWDEYDTRSGGIQTIHDIGNKIDITTSFIKVPGGAHGGSWGVRIKGVPREPLTSQDSDEPDSPIKTMVVFYLAQEEDGAPIHVKDVSGHDWDDLGFEGDVTFDGASTGLGGYKVVVTKGTGGHPVSDHAYSSERDLEKTVVQSLNAPAEHLWQVKPLLFQQIKQVIDKVIAAFDANDAPPPWQVYQLDNKPGSGNLQLVQRMFQGEFEFDVIFSSASAGKDLTSDDVTREIRTAQQSFRQRFSKVFPLQAPYTAAKSAVADTSKTYLAFAKSMFSNLIGGIGYFHGHGIADRSYASAYEEEDEGFWVEAAAARAEHKEQPDGPYELFTSIPSRPFFPRGFLWDEGFHLLPISDWDLDLTLDIVRSWFGLMDEDGWIAREQILGAEARSKVPPEFQIQYPHYANPPTLFFVVDKFVAQLRDVLDGKTKAGSDDTSSSAYLLNPEAGLEYLRELYPLLRRQYDWFRRTQAGDIKSYDREAFSTREAYRWRGRTEAHVLTSGLDDYPRPQPPHPGELHVDLMAWMGMMTKSLINIASMVGGETEEELKSLRTIETAILRNLDDLHWSEAEGCYCDATIDDYEENQLVCHRGYVSLFPLLVGLLEPSDPKVGRLLSGLIGDEAELFSPHGLRSLSKKSPLYGTAENYWRSPVWININYLAVVQLHRLATVAGPFQAQAGTLYNQLRRNIVDTVYASWAETGFAWEQYNPETGRGQRTQHFTGWTSLVVKIMTMPEVDVGHARDEL
;
A
#
# COMPACT_ATOMS: atom_id res chain seq x y z
N MET A 1 22.74 -10.45 19.72
CA MET A 1 23.45 -9.76 20.83
C MET A 1 22.84 -8.40 21.18
N ALA A 2 22.11 -7.73 20.27
CA ALA A 2 21.30 -6.54 20.57
C ALA A 2 20.20 -6.76 21.63
N VAL A 3 19.66 -7.99 21.71
CA VAL A 3 18.62 -8.41 22.67
C VAL A 3 19.02 -8.28 24.15
N ARG A 4 20.33 -8.24 24.47
CA ARG A 4 20.83 -8.12 25.85
C ARG A 4 21.03 -6.68 26.34
N GLN A 5 21.06 -5.69 25.44
CA GLN A 5 21.22 -4.28 25.83
C GLN A 5 19.90 -3.64 26.27
N LEU A 6 18.75 -4.15 25.79
CA LEU A 6 17.42 -3.66 26.17
C LEU A 6 17.10 -3.87 27.66
N ALA A 7 17.60 -4.96 28.26
CA ALA A 7 17.32 -5.31 29.65
C ALA A 7 18.23 -4.61 30.67
N LEU A 8 19.38 -4.06 30.25
CA LEU A 8 20.40 -3.56 31.20
C LEU A 8 20.42 -2.03 31.37
N LEU A 9 19.76 -1.24 30.51
CA LEU A 9 19.75 0.23 30.64
C LEU A 9 18.47 0.83 31.25
N VAL A 10 17.40 0.06 31.41
CA VAL A 10 16.11 0.55 31.97
C VAL A 10 16.16 0.76 33.49
N GLY A 11 17.26 0.41 34.15
CA GLY A 11 17.40 0.48 35.62
C GLY A 11 17.91 1.79 36.21
N LEU A 12 18.35 2.76 35.41
CA LEU A 12 18.93 4.01 35.93
C LEU A 12 18.51 5.18 35.04
N LEU A 13 17.57 6.00 35.51
CA LEU A 13 17.58 7.48 35.42
C LEU A 13 16.26 8.02 35.97
N GLY A 14 16.25 8.24 37.28
CA GLY A 14 15.23 9.05 37.94
C GLY A 14 15.72 10.48 38.12
N ALA A 15 14.80 11.42 37.88
CA ALA A 15 14.76 12.82 38.29
C ALA A 15 15.64 13.84 37.55
N VAL A 16 15.02 14.67 36.69
CA VAL A 16 15.24 16.14 36.62
C VAL A 16 13.92 16.83 36.23
N ASN A 17 13.65 17.98 36.88
CA ASN A 17 12.43 18.79 36.81
C ASN A 17 12.34 19.73 35.59
N ALA A 18 11.08 19.91 35.16
CA ALA A 18 10.37 21.06 34.58
C ALA A 18 11.15 22.17 33.85
N ASP A 19 10.91 22.26 32.54
CA ASP A 19 10.80 23.53 31.81
C ASP A 19 9.71 23.42 30.73
N THR A 20 9.01 24.52 30.46
CA THR A 20 7.72 24.58 29.75
C THR A 20 7.84 24.44 28.24
N SER A 21 7.96 23.20 27.81
CA SER A 21 7.36 22.53 26.64
C SER A 21 7.81 21.07 26.85
N PRO A 22 6.92 20.06 26.88
CA PRO A 22 7.38 18.72 27.22
C PRO A 22 8.35 18.26 26.13
N SER A 23 9.65 18.30 26.41
CA SER A 23 10.63 17.53 25.65
C SER A 23 10.13 16.09 25.68
N PRO A 24 10.18 15.37 24.53
CA PRO A 24 9.68 14.02 24.52
C PRO A 24 10.36 13.19 25.60
N SER A 25 9.64 12.26 26.23
CA SER A 25 10.25 11.38 27.23
C SER A 25 11.46 10.66 26.58
N ALA A 26 12.52 10.45 27.37
CA ALA A 26 13.71 9.78 26.86
C ALA A 26 13.39 8.40 26.24
N SER A 27 12.37 7.71 26.78
CA SER A 27 11.86 6.47 26.22
C SER A 27 11.18 6.64 24.86
N PHE A 28 10.32 7.65 24.70
CA PHE A 28 9.64 7.90 23.43
C PHE A 28 10.62 8.28 22.32
N ALA A 29 11.59 9.15 22.63
CA ALA A 29 12.66 9.52 21.70
C ALA A 29 13.49 8.31 21.27
N GLU A 30 13.86 7.43 22.22
CA GLU A 30 14.65 6.24 21.91
C GLU A 30 13.86 5.18 21.12
N ILE A 31 12.57 4.98 21.43
CA ILE A 31 11.69 4.10 20.64
C ILE A 31 11.62 4.60 19.19
N ASN A 32 11.38 5.90 18.98
CA ASN A 32 11.37 6.51 17.66
C ASN A 32 12.69 6.32 16.91
N ARG A 33 13.82 6.54 17.58
CA ARG A 33 15.15 6.39 17.00
C ARG A 33 15.40 4.94 16.54
N LEU A 34 15.14 3.96 17.41
CA LEU A 34 15.31 2.54 17.08
C LEU A 34 14.35 2.08 15.98
N ASN A 35 13.10 2.58 15.99
CA ASN A 35 12.12 2.28 14.96
C ASN A 35 12.62 2.78 13.60
N ASN A 36 13.04 4.04 13.53
CA ASN A 36 13.60 4.65 12.32
C ASN A 36 14.88 3.95 11.84
N ASP A 37 15.81 3.61 12.73
CA ASP A 37 17.03 2.88 12.35
C ASP A 37 16.70 1.54 11.68
N SER A 38 15.75 0.79 12.24
CA SER A 38 15.36 -0.53 11.70
C SER A 38 14.55 -0.44 10.42
N LEU A 39 13.82 0.66 10.20
CA LEU A 39 12.97 0.90 9.03
C LEU A 39 13.65 1.76 7.97
N LEU A 40 14.88 2.24 8.20
CA LEU A 40 15.56 3.17 7.30
C LEU A 40 15.66 2.63 5.88
N TRP A 41 16.16 1.40 5.73
CA TRP A 41 16.33 0.74 4.44
C TRP A 41 15.18 -0.19 4.11
N GLY A 42 14.80 -0.22 2.84
CA GLY A 42 13.87 -1.21 2.31
C GLY A 42 13.73 -1.12 0.79
N PRO A 43 13.06 -2.10 0.17
CA PRO A 43 12.63 -2.06 -1.22
C PRO A 43 11.49 -1.04 -1.44
N TYR A 44 11.67 0.19 -0.94
CA TYR A 44 10.66 1.24 -0.82
C TYR A 44 10.38 2.00 -2.12
N ARG A 45 10.58 1.34 -3.27
CA ARG A 45 10.23 1.82 -4.61
C ARG A 45 9.24 0.86 -5.26
N PRO A 46 8.00 0.80 -4.75
CA PRO A 46 7.09 -0.30 -5.03
C PRO A 46 6.57 -0.32 -6.47
N ASN A 47 6.73 0.77 -7.22
CA ASN A 47 6.50 0.82 -8.67
C ASN A 47 7.49 -0.05 -9.46
N LEU A 48 8.65 -0.39 -8.90
CA LEU A 48 9.64 -1.26 -9.55
C LEU A 48 9.43 -2.72 -9.16
N TYR A 49 9.84 -3.64 -10.04
CA TYR A 49 9.89 -5.07 -9.68
C TYR A 49 10.84 -5.30 -8.49
N PHE A 50 11.99 -4.62 -8.48
CA PHE A 50 12.87 -4.55 -7.32
C PHE A 50 13.66 -3.23 -7.34
N GLY A 51 13.58 -2.46 -6.26
CA GLY A 51 14.35 -1.24 -6.08
C GLY A 51 14.45 -0.84 -4.61
N VAL A 52 15.66 -0.52 -4.15
CA VAL A 52 15.96 -0.23 -2.75
C VAL A 52 16.29 1.26 -2.61
N ARG A 53 15.73 1.89 -1.58
CA ARG A 53 16.07 3.26 -1.15
C ARG A 53 15.97 3.38 0.36
N PRO A 54 16.68 4.34 0.99
CA PRO A 54 16.44 4.68 2.37
C PRO A 54 15.23 5.63 2.49
N ARG A 55 14.68 5.74 3.70
CA ARG A 55 13.74 6.79 4.12
C ARG A 55 14.48 8.12 4.36
N ILE A 56 15.22 8.56 3.35
CA ILE A 56 15.97 9.82 3.33
C ILE A 56 15.66 10.49 1.98
N PRO A 57 15.24 11.77 1.96
CA PRO A 57 15.07 12.53 0.74
C PRO A 57 16.36 12.57 -0.07
N GLU A 58 16.26 12.56 -1.40
CA GLU A 58 17.41 12.81 -2.30
C GLU A 58 18.65 11.97 -1.94
N SER A 59 18.51 10.64 -1.87
CA SER A 59 19.54 9.75 -1.35
C SER A 59 19.98 8.69 -2.36
N LEU A 60 20.70 7.67 -1.90
CA LEU A 60 21.08 6.52 -2.72
C LEU A 60 19.84 5.70 -3.08
N VAL A 61 19.57 5.56 -4.37
CA VAL A 61 18.54 4.66 -4.90
C VAL A 61 19.17 3.60 -5.79
N SER A 62 18.50 2.46 -5.90
CA SER A 62 18.93 1.37 -6.77
C SER A 62 17.74 0.66 -7.40
N GLY A 63 18.01 -0.16 -8.42
CA GLY A 63 17.00 -1.01 -9.01
C GLY A 63 17.57 -2.06 -9.96
N LEU A 64 16.72 -3.04 -10.25
CA LEU A 64 17.01 -4.17 -11.12
C LEU A 64 16.22 -4.05 -12.43
N MET A 65 16.90 -4.35 -13.53
CA MET A 65 16.28 -4.55 -14.85
C MET A 65 16.78 -5.86 -15.44
N TRP A 66 15.92 -6.52 -16.22
CA TRP A 66 16.33 -7.69 -16.99
C TRP A 66 15.55 -7.76 -18.30
N GLY A 67 16.07 -8.50 -19.28
CA GLY A 67 15.38 -8.78 -20.51
C GLY A 67 16.06 -9.88 -21.31
N ARG A 68 15.26 -10.59 -22.11
CA ARG A 68 15.76 -11.59 -23.05
C ARG A 68 16.59 -10.92 -24.15
N ALA A 69 17.65 -11.58 -24.58
CA ALA A 69 18.61 -11.07 -25.56
C ALA A 69 18.89 -12.08 -26.70
N ASP A 70 17.94 -12.99 -26.98
CA ASP A 70 18.09 -14.02 -28.01
C ASP A 70 17.97 -13.44 -29.42
N THR A 71 17.14 -12.40 -29.60
CA THR A 71 16.84 -11.78 -30.90
C THR A 71 16.99 -10.25 -30.87
N TYR A 72 17.09 -9.64 -32.06
CA TYR A 72 17.17 -8.19 -32.23
C TYR A 72 15.88 -7.43 -31.85
N THR A 73 14.77 -8.14 -31.65
CA THR A 73 13.48 -7.56 -31.28
C THR A 73 13.17 -7.69 -29.79
N ASP A 74 13.88 -8.55 -29.06
CA ASP A 74 13.53 -8.87 -27.67
C ASP A 74 13.63 -7.65 -26.74
N LEU A 75 14.75 -6.92 -26.78
CA LEU A 75 14.96 -5.77 -25.89
C LEU A 75 13.99 -4.62 -26.12
N GLN A 76 13.46 -4.45 -27.34
CA GLN A 76 12.56 -3.33 -27.64
C GLN A 76 11.27 -3.39 -26.83
N ASN A 77 10.80 -4.59 -26.51
CA ASN A 77 9.48 -4.79 -25.90
C ASN A 77 9.51 -5.52 -24.55
N HIS A 78 10.63 -6.13 -24.14
CA HIS A 78 10.62 -7.07 -23.00
C HIS A 78 11.61 -6.73 -21.88
N VAL A 79 12.23 -5.55 -21.85
CA VAL A 79 13.02 -5.13 -20.68
C VAL A 79 12.11 -4.77 -19.51
N ARG A 80 12.17 -5.55 -18.45
CA ARG A 80 11.44 -5.34 -17.21
C ARG A 80 12.12 -4.32 -16.33
N TYR A 81 11.34 -3.42 -15.74
CA TYR A 81 11.82 -2.40 -14.81
C TYR A 81 10.72 -2.02 -13.81
N THR A 82 9.71 -1.30 -14.30
CA THR A 82 8.48 -0.97 -13.59
C THR A 82 7.51 -2.13 -13.64
N CYS A 83 6.73 -2.30 -12.58
CA CYS A 83 5.59 -3.21 -12.59
C CYS A 83 4.54 -2.66 -13.58
N GLU A 84 4.13 -3.47 -14.55
CA GLU A 84 3.09 -3.11 -15.50
C GLU A 84 2.01 -4.20 -15.52
N GLN A 85 0.77 -3.79 -15.74
CA GLN A 85 -0.35 -4.71 -15.86
C GLN A 85 -0.37 -5.36 -17.26
N ASN A 86 -0.72 -6.66 -17.33
CA ASN A 86 -0.82 -7.42 -18.58
C ASN A 86 0.49 -7.56 -19.39
N GLU A 87 1.65 -7.47 -18.76
CA GLU A 87 2.95 -7.53 -19.44
C GLU A 87 3.51 -8.95 -19.67
N GLY A 88 2.65 -9.98 -19.61
CA GLY A 88 3.07 -11.37 -19.85
C GLY A 88 3.76 -12.04 -18.64
N MET A 89 3.37 -11.64 -17.43
CA MET A 89 3.76 -12.30 -16.18
C MET A 89 2.74 -13.38 -15.80
N GLU A 90 3.21 -14.54 -15.33
CA GLU A 90 2.34 -15.54 -14.68
C GLU A 90 1.94 -15.10 -13.27
N GLY A 91 2.84 -14.36 -12.62
CA GLY A 91 2.72 -13.94 -11.24
C GLY A 91 4.00 -13.24 -10.81
N TYR A 92 3.91 -12.31 -9.89
CA TYR A 92 5.08 -11.75 -9.23
C TYR A 92 4.69 -11.24 -7.85
N GLY A 93 5.65 -11.22 -6.94
CA GLY A 93 5.43 -10.66 -5.62
C GLY A 93 6.31 -11.28 -4.55
N TRP A 94 6.16 -10.75 -3.34
CA TRP A 94 6.81 -11.28 -2.15
C TRP A 94 6.14 -12.58 -1.70
N ASP A 95 6.93 -13.63 -1.59
CA ASP A 95 6.49 -14.92 -1.04
C ASP A 95 6.46 -14.85 0.49
N GLU A 96 7.50 -14.22 1.06
CA GLU A 96 7.72 -14.03 2.49
C GLU A 96 8.45 -12.70 2.66
N TYR A 97 7.86 -11.73 3.37
CA TYR A 97 8.51 -10.43 3.57
C TYR A 97 8.15 -9.78 4.91
N ASP A 98 9.18 -9.26 5.58
CA ASP A 98 9.11 -8.49 6.81
C ASP A 98 9.92 -7.20 6.62
N THR A 99 9.30 -6.04 6.88
CA THR A 99 9.93 -4.73 6.65
C THR A 99 11.18 -4.50 7.48
N ARG A 100 11.37 -5.16 8.63
CA ARG A 100 12.54 -4.95 9.51
C ARG A 100 13.70 -5.88 9.18
N SER A 101 13.44 -7.03 8.57
CA SER A 101 14.47 -8.06 8.32
C SER A 101 14.72 -8.36 6.85
N GLY A 102 13.72 -8.17 5.99
CA GLY A 102 13.77 -8.49 4.56
C GLY A 102 12.88 -9.67 4.19
N GLY A 103 13.18 -10.30 3.05
CA GLY A 103 12.33 -11.36 2.51
C GLY A 103 12.76 -11.86 1.15
N ILE A 104 11.91 -12.70 0.55
CA ILE A 104 12.10 -13.28 -0.77
C ILE A 104 10.90 -12.96 -1.64
N GLN A 105 11.18 -12.49 -2.85
CA GLN A 105 10.22 -12.27 -3.92
C GLN A 105 10.59 -13.15 -5.11
N THR A 106 9.56 -13.70 -5.74
CA THR A 106 9.66 -14.45 -7.00
C THR A 106 8.85 -13.75 -8.09
N ILE A 107 9.41 -13.67 -9.29
CA ILE A 107 8.82 -13.03 -10.47
C ILE A 107 8.83 -14.06 -11.60
N HIS A 108 7.64 -14.45 -12.04
CA HIS A 108 7.43 -15.49 -13.04
C HIS A 108 7.20 -14.86 -14.42
N ASP A 109 8.29 -14.57 -15.14
CA ASP A 109 8.26 -13.84 -16.42
C ASP A 109 8.18 -14.80 -17.60
N ILE A 110 6.95 -15.11 -18.01
CA ILE A 110 6.69 -15.94 -19.21
C ILE A 110 7.27 -15.26 -20.45
N GLY A 111 7.12 -13.94 -20.57
CA GLY A 111 7.58 -13.18 -21.74
C GLY A 111 9.10 -13.30 -21.98
N ASN A 112 9.90 -13.23 -20.92
CA ASN A 112 11.35 -13.45 -20.99
C ASN A 112 11.77 -14.92 -20.74
N LYS A 113 10.81 -15.83 -20.56
CA LYS A 113 11.03 -17.26 -20.30
C LYS A 113 11.95 -17.54 -19.09
N ILE A 114 11.89 -16.69 -18.06
CA ILE A 114 12.78 -16.77 -16.89
C ILE A 114 12.03 -16.47 -15.60
N ASP A 115 12.35 -17.19 -14.54
CA ASP A 115 11.96 -16.85 -13.18
C ASP A 115 13.08 -16.11 -12.49
N ILE A 116 12.78 -14.92 -11.97
CA ILE A 116 13.72 -14.11 -11.18
C ILE A 116 13.34 -14.19 -9.70
N THR A 117 14.30 -14.54 -8.85
CA THR A 117 14.17 -14.49 -7.39
C THR A 117 15.08 -13.40 -6.83
N THR A 118 14.50 -12.49 -6.04
CA THR A 118 15.25 -11.48 -5.27
C THR A 118 15.11 -11.76 -3.78
N SER A 119 16.21 -12.11 -3.12
CA SER A 119 16.26 -12.33 -1.66
C SER A 119 16.96 -11.16 -0.97
N PHE A 120 16.19 -10.26 -0.37
CA PHE A 120 16.68 -9.04 0.27
C PHE A 120 16.78 -9.24 1.79
N ILE A 121 17.89 -8.84 2.40
CA ILE A 121 18.11 -8.92 3.85
C ILE A 121 18.70 -7.64 4.41
N LYS A 122 18.43 -7.39 5.69
CA LYS A 122 18.99 -6.26 6.45
C LYS A 122 19.77 -6.75 7.66
N VAL A 123 20.89 -6.08 7.92
CA VAL A 123 21.76 -6.33 9.08
C VAL A 123 21.87 -5.02 9.87
N PRO A 124 21.20 -4.92 11.04
CA PRO A 124 21.27 -3.73 11.87
C PRO A 124 22.69 -3.42 12.34
N GLY A 125 23.03 -2.13 12.46
CA GLY A 125 24.32 -1.70 13.02
C GLY A 125 24.65 -0.26 12.66
N GLY A 126 25.69 0.28 13.32
CA GLY A 126 26.16 1.64 13.05
C GLY A 126 25.16 2.74 13.42
N ALA A 127 25.28 3.89 12.76
CA ALA A 127 24.49 5.10 13.02
C ALA A 127 23.49 5.44 11.89
N HIS A 128 23.49 4.68 10.80
CA HIS A 128 22.74 4.98 9.57
C HIS A 128 21.94 3.75 9.08
N GLY A 129 21.21 3.10 9.97
CA GLY A 129 20.30 1.98 9.65
C GLY A 129 20.96 0.66 9.20
N GLY A 130 22.28 0.52 9.38
CA GLY A 130 23.01 -0.72 9.13
C GLY A 130 23.36 -0.98 7.67
N SER A 131 23.41 -2.27 7.33
CA SER A 131 23.85 -2.81 6.04
C SER A 131 22.75 -3.67 5.43
N TRP A 132 22.76 -3.88 4.12
CA TRP A 132 21.80 -4.75 3.45
C TRP A 132 22.44 -5.53 2.31
N GLY A 133 21.81 -6.63 1.92
CA GLY A 133 22.23 -7.41 0.76
C GLY A 133 21.02 -7.92 0.00
N VAL A 134 21.15 -8.04 -1.32
CA VAL A 134 20.19 -8.74 -2.16
C VAL A 134 20.91 -9.81 -2.96
N ARG A 135 20.37 -11.02 -2.92
CA ARG A 135 20.73 -12.09 -3.85
C ARG A 135 19.76 -12.09 -5.02
N ILE A 136 20.30 -12.02 -6.22
CA ILE A 136 19.54 -12.04 -7.47
C ILE A 136 19.83 -13.38 -8.14
N LYS A 137 18.78 -14.17 -8.36
CA LYS A 137 18.86 -15.47 -9.01
C LYS A 137 17.91 -15.49 -10.21
N GLY A 138 18.38 -15.99 -11.34
CA GLY A 138 17.55 -16.21 -12.52
C GLY A 138 17.58 -17.67 -12.94
N VAL A 139 16.42 -18.28 -13.16
CA VAL A 139 16.27 -19.68 -13.58
C VAL A 139 15.42 -19.73 -14.86
N PRO A 140 15.95 -20.21 -15.99
CA PRO A 140 15.18 -20.42 -17.21
C PRO A 140 13.95 -21.31 -16.95
N ARG A 141 12.81 -20.95 -17.54
CA ARG A 141 11.58 -21.76 -17.46
C ARG A 141 11.63 -22.90 -18.48
N GLU A 142 11.04 -24.04 -18.12
CA GLU A 142 10.81 -25.12 -19.08
C GLU A 142 9.79 -24.68 -20.15
N PRO A 143 9.86 -25.20 -21.40
CA PRO A 143 8.88 -24.88 -22.43
C PRO A 143 7.47 -25.26 -21.99
N LEU A 144 6.53 -24.30 -22.03
CA LEU A 144 5.15 -24.50 -21.56
C LEU A 144 4.34 -25.40 -22.50
N THR A 145 4.73 -25.52 -23.78
CA THR A 145 4.08 -26.41 -24.76
C THR A 145 5.07 -27.09 -25.70
N SER A 146 4.66 -28.22 -26.29
CA SER A 146 5.40 -28.90 -27.37
C SER A 146 5.35 -28.18 -28.73
N GLN A 147 4.79 -26.96 -28.80
CA GLN A 147 4.88 -26.06 -29.96
C GLN A 147 5.96 -24.99 -29.76
N ASP A 148 6.36 -24.72 -28.51
CA ASP A 148 7.54 -23.90 -28.18
C ASP A 148 8.87 -24.65 -28.41
N SER A 149 8.80 -25.95 -28.71
CA SER A 149 9.95 -26.83 -28.97
C SER A 149 10.52 -26.75 -30.39
N ASP A 150 9.92 -25.94 -31.26
CA ASP A 150 10.47 -25.66 -32.61
C ASP A 150 11.61 -24.62 -32.56
N GLU A 151 11.80 -23.93 -31.44
CA GLU A 151 13.02 -23.16 -31.17
C GLU A 151 14.14 -24.13 -30.75
N PRO A 152 15.38 -23.99 -31.27
CA PRO A 152 16.48 -24.87 -30.89
C PRO A 152 16.67 -24.85 -29.37
N ASP A 153 17.04 -25.99 -28.77
CA ASP A 153 17.36 -26.25 -27.35
C ASP A 153 18.50 -25.37 -26.76
N SER A 154 18.73 -24.18 -27.32
CA SER A 154 19.76 -23.26 -26.89
C SER A 154 19.34 -22.59 -25.57
N PRO A 155 20.20 -22.58 -24.54
CA PRO A 155 19.84 -21.96 -23.27
C PRO A 155 19.59 -20.45 -23.46
N ILE A 156 18.56 -19.93 -22.80
CA ILE A 156 18.10 -18.54 -22.92
C ILE A 156 19.20 -17.55 -22.53
N LYS A 157 19.36 -16.48 -23.32
CA LYS A 157 20.31 -15.39 -23.04
C LYS A 157 19.57 -14.24 -22.36
N THR A 158 20.05 -13.86 -21.17
CA THR A 158 19.42 -12.84 -20.33
C THR A 158 20.40 -11.71 -20.07
N MET A 159 20.01 -10.50 -20.46
CA MET A 159 20.66 -9.28 -20.03
C MET A 159 20.12 -8.91 -18.65
N VAL A 160 21.03 -8.66 -17.70
CA VAL A 160 20.69 -8.16 -16.35
C VAL A 160 21.43 -6.85 -16.12
N VAL A 161 20.72 -5.84 -15.66
CA VAL A 161 21.29 -4.53 -15.29
C VAL A 161 20.88 -4.19 -13.87
N PHE A 162 21.86 -3.99 -13.00
CA PHE A 162 21.66 -3.37 -11.70
C PHE A 162 22.23 -1.96 -11.73
N TYR A 163 21.53 -0.99 -11.15
CA TYR A 163 22.06 0.38 -11.08
C TYR A 163 22.08 0.93 -9.66
N LEU A 164 23.02 1.85 -9.45
CA LEU A 164 23.08 2.73 -8.30
C LEU A 164 22.94 4.17 -8.80
N ALA A 165 22.07 4.95 -8.19
CA ALA A 165 21.93 6.38 -8.46
C ALA A 165 21.96 7.17 -7.14
N GLN A 166 22.76 8.23 -7.08
CA GLN A 166 22.79 9.15 -5.95
C GLN A 166 22.02 10.41 -6.34
N GLU A 167 20.87 10.63 -5.69
CA GLU A 167 20.00 11.79 -5.97
C GLU A 167 20.55 13.10 -5.37
N GLU A 168 21.32 13.02 -4.28
CA GLU A 168 21.97 14.18 -3.65
C GLU A 168 22.97 14.85 -4.60
N ASP A 169 22.82 16.16 -4.79
CA ASP A 169 23.75 16.93 -5.63
C ASP A 169 25.16 16.97 -5.02
N GLY A 170 26.17 16.86 -5.88
CA GLY A 170 27.58 16.89 -5.47
C GLY A 170 28.09 15.65 -4.72
N ALA A 171 27.30 14.57 -4.62
CA ALA A 171 27.69 13.31 -3.99
C ALA A 171 27.92 12.19 -5.03
N PRO A 172 29.06 12.13 -5.73
CA PRO A 172 29.29 11.08 -6.72
C PRO A 172 29.53 9.72 -6.08
N ILE A 173 29.21 8.67 -6.84
CA ILE A 173 29.61 7.29 -6.56
C ILE A 173 30.91 7.03 -7.34
N HIS A 174 31.87 6.35 -6.72
CA HIS A 174 33.17 6.03 -7.29
C HIS A 174 33.38 4.52 -7.40
N VAL A 175 33.94 4.04 -8.50
CA VAL A 175 34.49 2.67 -8.58
C VAL A 175 35.84 2.63 -7.82
N LYS A 176 35.98 1.72 -6.84
CA LYS A 176 37.04 1.74 -5.81
C LYS A 176 38.46 1.44 -6.30
N ASP A 177 38.64 0.79 -7.44
CA ASP A 177 39.96 0.46 -7.97
C ASP A 177 40.04 0.62 -9.49
N VAL A 178 40.36 1.85 -9.93
CA VAL A 178 40.53 2.20 -11.35
C VAL A 178 41.99 1.94 -11.80
N SER A 179 42.80 1.21 -11.01
CA SER A 179 44.24 1.05 -11.25
C SER A 179 44.60 -0.05 -12.28
N GLY A 180 43.60 -0.73 -12.86
CA GLY A 180 43.75 -1.65 -14.00
C GLY A 180 44.26 -3.05 -13.69
N HIS A 181 44.33 -3.46 -12.42
CA HIS A 181 44.71 -4.84 -12.05
C HIS A 181 43.52 -5.82 -12.07
N ASP A 182 42.30 -5.33 -11.84
CA ASP A 182 41.08 -6.15 -11.74
C ASP A 182 40.08 -5.95 -12.91
N TRP A 183 40.41 -5.07 -13.87
CA TRP A 183 39.56 -4.76 -15.04
C TRP A 183 40.36 -4.23 -16.23
N ASP A 184 39.76 -4.31 -17.41
CA ASP A 184 40.25 -3.73 -18.68
C ASP A 184 39.09 -3.11 -19.49
N ASP A 185 39.37 -2.64 -20.72
CA ASP A 185 38.36 -2.04 -21.60
C ASP A 185 37.16 -2.96 -21.91
N LEU A 186 37.27 -4.26 -21.63
CA LEU A 186 36.21 -5.26 -21.84
C LEU A 186 35.38 -5.54 -20.58
N GLY A 187 35.89 -5.23 -19.38
CA GLY A 187 35.12 -5.33 -18.13
C GLY A 187 35.94 -5.79 -16.91
N PHE A 188 35.23 -6.16 -15.85
CA PHE A 188 35.76 -6.66 -14.58
C PHE A 188 35.68 -8.18 -14.51
N GLU A 189 36.78 -8.85 -14.18
CA GLU A 189 36.83 -10.32 -14.03
C GLU A 189 36.22 -10.84 -12.72
N GLY A 190 36.23 -9.99 -11.69
CA GLY A 190 35.80 -10.28 -10.33
C GLY A 190 34.66 -9.38 -9.85
N ASP A 191 34.65 -9.12 -8.54
CA ASP A 191 33.67 -8.25 -7.91
C ASP A 191 33.88 -6.79 -8.32
N VAL A 192 32.77 -6.06 -8.48
CA VAL A 192 32.81 -4.61 -8.70
C VAL A 192 32.51 -3.92 -7.38
N THR A 193 33.43 -3.08 -6.91
CA THR A 193 33.25 -2.31 -5.68
C THR A 193 33.06 -0.84 -5.95
N PHE A 194 32.05 -0.26 -5.33
CA PHE A 194 31.73 1.16 -5.34
C PHE A 194 31.89 1.74 -3.93
N ASP A 195 32.48 2.92 -3.84
CA ASP A 195 32.47 3.74 -2.63
C ASP A 195 31.63 4.99 -2.89
N GLY A 196 30.89 5.43 -1.88
CA GLY A 196 30.14 6.68 -1.92
C GLY A 196 29.98 7.27 -0.53
N ALA A 197 29.55 8.52 -0.49
CA ALA A 197 29.19 9.18 0.75
C ALA A 197 28.06 10.16 0.48
N SER A 198 27.11 10.24 1.40
CA SER A 198 25.95 11.13 1.30
C SER A 198 25.50 11.62 2.66
N THR A 199 24.79 12.74 2.65
CA THR A 199 24.13 13.27 3.83
C THR A 199 23.11 12.25 4.33
N GLY A 200 23.17 11.92 5.62
CA GLY A 200 22.29 10.93 6.26
C GLY A 200 22.77 9.48 6.20
N LEU A 201 23.58 9.07 5.22
CA LEU A 201 24.17 7.71 5.17
C LEU A 201 25.64 7.67 5.62
N GLY A 202 26.32 8.82 5.60
CA GLY A 202 27.78 8.88 5.76
C GLY A 202 28.48 8.11 4.65
N GLY A 203 29.71 7.64 4.93
CA GLY A 203 30.42 6.77 4.00
C GLY A 203 29.79 5.38 3.88
N TYR A 204 29.75 4.83 2.68
CA TYR A 204 29.27 3.48 2.41
C TYR A 204 30.05 2.81 1.29
N LYS A 205 29.94 1.49 1.24
CA LYS A 205 30.50 0.64 0.20
C LYS A 205 29.41 -0.22 -0.41
N VAL A 206 29.37 -0.36 -1.73
CA VAL A 206 28.52 -1.34 -2.44
C VAL A 206 29.40 -2.31 -3.21
N VAL A 207 29.13 -3.61 -3.08
CA VAL A 207 29.82 -4.67 -3.84
C VAL A 207 28.80 -5.41 -4.69
N VAL A 208 29.05 -5.50 -6.00
CA VAL A 208 28.34 -6.40 -6.91
C VAL A 208 29.25 -7.60 -7.17
N THR A 209 28.89 -8.77 -6.65
CA THR A 209 29.78 -9.94 -6.65
C THR A 209 29.82 -10.62 -8.01
N LYS A 210 30.93 -11.28 -8.38
CA LYS A 210 31.04 -12.07 -9.62
C LYS A 210 29.90 -13.09 -9.77
N GLY A 211 29.52 -13.73 -8.67
CA GLY A 211 28.46 -14.74 -8.68
C GLY A 211 28.79 -15.95 -9.54
N THR A 212 27.75 -16.61 -10.06
CA THR A 212 27.80 -17.80 -10.91
C THR A 212 26.83 -17.67 -12.06
N GLY A 213 27.13 -18.36 -13.17
CA GLY A 213 26.26 -18.43 -14.35
C GLY A 213 27.06 -18.75 -15.60
N GLY A 214 26.39 -19.28 -16.63
CA GLY A 214 26.98 -19.41 -17.95
C GLY A 214 26.94 -18.06 -18.69
N HIS A 215 27.81 -17.89 -19.69
CA HIS A 215 27.84 -16.70 -20.54
C HIS A 215 27.76 -17.11 -22.02
N PRO A 216 27.09 -16.33 -22.88
CA PRO A 216 27.03 -16.64 -24.30
C PRO A 216 28.41 -16.59 -24.96
N VAL A 217 28.63 -17.43 -25.98
CA VAL A 217 29.84 -17.42 -26.80
C VAL A 217 29.49 -17.28 -28.29
N SER A 218 30.39 -16.71 -29.07
CA SER A 218 30.20 -16.54 -30.52
C SER A 218 31.54 -16.59 -31.25
N ASP A 219 31.53 -17.17 -32.45
CA ASP A 219 32.68 -17.17 -33.36
C ASP A 219 32.73 -15.91 -34.26
N HIS A 220 31.80 -14.97 -34.07
CA HIS A 220 31.75 -13.72 -34.84
C HIS A 220 32.98 -12.84 -34.56
N ALA A 221 33.45 -12.07 -35.56
CA ALA A 221 34.66 -11.25 -35.44
C ALA A 221 34.58 -10.22 -34.28
N TYR A 222 33.37 -9.75 -33.99
CA TYR A 222 33.08 -8.82 -32.89
C TYR A 222 33.34 -9.40 -31.49
N SER A 223 33.45 -10.72 -31.34
CA SER A 223 33.86 -11.35 -30.08
C SER A 223 35.23 -10.90 -29.59
N SER A 224 36.09 -10.37 -30.47
CA SER A 224 37.38 -9.79 -30.06
C SER A 224 37.25 -8.45 -29.32
N GLU A 225 36.10 -7.77 -29.44
CA GLU A 225 35.80 -6.51 -28.78
C GLU A 225 34.85 -6.68 -27.58
N ARG A 226 34.48 -7.93 -27.24
CA ARG A 226 33.44 -8.23 -26.26
C ARG A 226 33.84 -9.43 -25.41
N ASP A 227 33.90 -9.23 -24.10
CA ASP A 227 34.03 -10.32 -23.12
C ASP A 227 32.76 -10.39 -22.27
N LEU A 228 31.95 -11.42 -22.50
CA LEU A 228 30.64 -11.57 -21.84
C LEU A 228 30.73 -12.22 -20.47
N GLU A 229 31.89 -12.83 -20.12
CA GLU A 229 32.15 -13.32 -18.76
C GLU A 229 32.45 -12.16 -17.79
N LYS A 230 32.96 -11.04 -18.33
CA LYS A 230 33.28 -9.86 -17.56
C LYS A 230 32.03 -9.02 -17.25
N THR A 231 32.04 -8.43 -16.06
CA THR A 231 31.01 -7.45 -15.67
C THR A 231 31.33 -6.11 -16.30
N VAL A 232 30.35 -5.49 -16.96
CA VAL A 232 30.52 -4.17 -17.55
C VAL A 232 29.95 -3.10 -16.64
N VAL A 233 30.71 -2.02 -16.44
CA VAL A 233 30.29 -0.86 -15.65
C VAL A 233 30.30 0.38 -16.52
N GLN A 234 29.24 1.17 -16.45
CA GLN A 234 29.20 2.49 -17.07
C GLN A 234 28.82 3.55 -16.04
N SER A 235 29.76 4.44 -15.73
CA SER A 235 29.56 5.59 -14.86
C SER A 235 29.06 6.78 -15.68
N LEU A 236 27.96 7.39 -15.23
CA LEU A 236 27.28 8.50 -15.88
C LEU A 236 27.04 9.64 -14.89
N ASN A 237 26.91 10.85 -15.42
CA ASN A 237 26.34 11.98 -14.69
C ASN A 237 25.01 12.35 -15.34
N ALA A 238 23.94 12.30 -14.56
CA ALA A 238 22.60 12.68 -14.99
C ALA A 238 22.01 13.70 -14.01
N PRO A 239 21.24 14.70 -14.48
CA PRO A 239 20.51 15.60 -13.59
C PRO A 239 19.59 14.82 -12.65
N ALA A 240 19.43 15.28 -11.40
CA ALA A 240 18.68 14.58 -10.37
C ALA A 240 17.23 14.29 -10.80
N GLU A 241 16.61 15.22 -11.51
CA GLU A 241 15.25 15.11 -12.06
C GLU A 241 15.07 13.99 -13.11
N HIS A 242 16.18 13.47 -13.65
CA HIS A 242 16.19 12.38 -14.64
C HIS A 242 16.65 11.03 -14.05
N LEU A 243 17.11 10.98 -12.80
CA LEU A 243 17.62 9.74 -12.19
C LEU A 243 16.55 8.67 -12.00
N TRP A 244 15.27 9.03 -11.95
CA TRP A 244 14.18 8.04 -11.97
C TRP A 244 13.97 7.40 -13.36
N GLN A 245 14.49 8.02 -14.43
CA GLN A 245 14.35 7.58 -15.83
C GLN A 245 15.51 6.67 -16.28
N VAL A 246 15.97 5.76 -15.41
CA VAL A 246 17.16 4.94 -15.71
C VAL A 246 16.98 4.05 -16.93
N LYS A 247 15.78 3.49 -17.16
CA LYS A 247 15.51 2.66 -18.34
C LYS A 247 15.77 3.44 -19.65
N PRO A 248 15.18 4.62 -19.89
CA PRO A 248 15.56 5.47 -21.03
C PRO A 248 17.06 5.80 -21.12
N LEU A 249 17.72 6.11 -20.00
CA LEU A 249 19.16 6.41 -19.98
C LEU A 249 20.01 5.19 -20.37
N LEU A 250 19.63 3.99 -19.93
CA LEU A 250 20.25 2.72 -20.35
C LEU A 250 20.12 2.53 -21.87
N PHE A 251 18.92 2.70 -22.42
CA PHE A 251 18.69 2.54 -23.86
C PHE A 251 19.46 3.58 -24.68
N GLN A 252 19.66 4.80 -24.16
CA GLN A 252 20.53 5.79 -24.80
C GLN A 252 21.98 5.29 -24.90
N GLN A 253 22.48 4.57 -23.89
CA GLN A 253 23.83 4.00 -23.94
C GLN A 253 23.92 2.80 -24.88
N ILE A 254 22.94 1.89 -24.83
CA ILE A 254 22.86 0.74 -25.75
C ILE A 254 22.80 1.23 -27.21
N LYS A 255 22.05 2.30 -27.49
CA LYS A 255 21.96 2.89 -28.83
C LYS A 255 23.34 3.32 -29.36
N GLN A 256 24.22 3.88 -28.53
CA GLN A 256 25.56 4.27 -28.97
C GLN A 256 26.38 3.07 -29.44
N VAL A 257 26.22 1.91 -28.79
CA VAL A 257 26.87 0.66 -29.20
C VAL A 257 26.26 0.17 -30.51
N ILE A 258 24.93 0.15 -30.62
CA ILE A 258 24.22 -0.23 -31.85
C ILE A 258 24.69 0.62 -33.04
N ASP A 259 24.78 1.95 -32.88
CA ASP A 259 25.22 2.85 -33.95
C ASP A 259 26.65 2.53 -34.41
N LYS A 260 27.56 2.17 -33.49
CA LYS A 260 28.92 1.73 -33.83
C LYS A 260 28.92 0.40 -34.59
N VAL A 261 28.12 -0.57 -34.14
CA VAL A 261 28.00 -1.88 -34.80
C VAL A 261 27.47 -1.72 -36.22
N ILE A 262 26.40 -0.94 -36.41
CA ILE A 262 25.83 -0.67 -37.75
C ILE A 262 26.85 0.01 -38.67
N ALA A 263 27.72 0.88 -38.12
CA ALA A 263 28.77 1.52 -38.91
C ALA A 263 29.93 0.58 -39.25
N ALA A 264 30.17 -0.47 -38.45
CA ALA A 264 31.32 -1.35 -38.57
C ALA A 264 31.04 -2.67 -39.32
N PHE A 265 29.81 -3.18 -39.30
CA PHE A 265 29.44 -4.49 -39.84
C PHE A 265 28.30 -4.40 -40.89
N ASP A 266 28.31 -5.30 -41.87
CA ASP A 266 27.24 -5.43 -42.86
C ASP A 266 25.97 -6.01 -42.22
N ALA A 267 24.79 -5.60 -42.68
CA ALA A 267 23.53 -6.09 -42.14
C ALA A 267 23.33 -7.61 -42.30
N ASN A 268 23.98 -8.24 -43.28
CA ASN A 268 23.93 -9.69 -43.49
C ASN A 268 24.97 -10.47 -42.66
N ASP A 269 25.88 -9.77 -41.97
CA ASP A 269 26.90 -10.32 -41.09
C ASP A 269 26.91 -9.54 -39.76
N ALA A 270 25.72 -9.35 -39.18
CA ALA A 270 25.56 -8.57 -37.97
C ALA A 270 25.91 -9.44 -36.73
N PRO A 271 26.68 -8.92 -35.75
CA PRO A 271 27.04 -9.66 -34.54
C PRO A 271 25.82 -10.12 -33.75
N PRO A 272 25.82 -11.27 -33.06
CA PRO A 272 24.64 -11.72 -32.32
C PRO A 272 24.10 -10.67 -31.32
N PRO A 273 22.77 -10.62 -31.08
CA PRO A 273 22.13 -9.55 -30.31
C PRO A 273 22.73 -9.32 -28.92
N TRP A 274 23.04 -10.39 -28.19
CA TRP A 274 23.64 -10.30 -26.85
C TRP A 274 25.04 -9.66 -26.84
N GLN A 275 25.78 -9.64 -27.96
CA GLN A 275 27.03 -8.86 -28.07
C GLN A 275 26.76 -7.38 -28.40
N VAL A 276 25.76 -7.13 -29.25
CA VAL A 276 25.36 -5.77 -29.66
C VAL A 276 24.76 -4.98 -28.49
N TYR A 277 24.09 -5.67 -27.58
CA TYR A 277 23.43 -5.07 -26.43
C TYR A 277 24.33 -4.88 -25.20
N GLN A 278 25.56 -5.40 -25.24
CA GLN A 278 26.54 -5.15 -24.18
C GLN A 278 27.02 -3.69 -24.26
N LEU A 279 26.99 -2.99 -23.13
CA LEU A 279 27.52 -1.65 -22.97
C LEU A 279 29.05 -1.65 -23.14
N ASP A 280 29.62 -0.48 -23.44
CA ASP A 280 31.06 -0.30 -23.34
C ASP A 280 31.45 -0.15 -21.85
N ASN A 281 32.58 -0.76 -21.43
CA ASN A 281 33.08 -0.59 -20.07
C ASN A 281 33.71 0.81 -19.89
N LYS A 282 33.09 1.64 -19.05
CA LYS A 282 33.54 3.00 -18.71
C LYS A 282 33.39 3.25 -17.20
N PRO A 283 34.15 2.52 -16.37
CA PRO A 283 34.12 2.73 -14.92
C PRO A 283 34.77 4.06 -14.55
N GLY A 284 34.23 4.73 -13.54
CA GLY A 284 34.75 6.00 -13.08
C GLY A 284 33.93 6.58 -11.94
N SER A 285 33.72 7.89 -11.99
CA SER A 285 32.95 8.65 -11.03
C SER A 285 31.70 9.22 -11.68
N GLY A 286 30.57 9.11 -11.00
CA GLY A 286 29.31 9.68 -11.45
C GLY A 286 28.19 9.40 -10.47
N ASN A 287 27.09 10.14 -10.59
CA ASN A 287 25.91 9.93 -9.76
C ASN A 287 24.98 8.83 -10.28
N LEU A 288 25.27 8.20 -11.43
CA LEU A 288 24.59 7.00 -11.91
C LEU A 288 25.63 5.95 -12.34
N GLN A 289 25.49 4.74 -11.81
CA GLN A 289 26.34 3.59 -12.12
C GLN A 289 25.47 2.50 -12.70
N LEU A 290 25.71 2.11 -13.95
CA LEU A 290 25.06 0.97 -14.60
C LEU A 290 26.01 -0.23 -14.53
N VAL A 291 25.54 -1.35 -13.99
CA VAL A 291 26.28 -2.61 -13.92
C VAL A 291 25.54 -3.65 -14.73
N GLN A 292 26.10 -4.07 -15.86
CA GLN A 292 25.47 -4.98 -16.80
C GLN A 292 26.20 -6.33 -16.83
N ARG A 293 25.39 -7.39 -16.94
CA ARG A 293 25.84 -8.77 -17.19
C ARG A 293 24.97 -9.45 -18.24
N MET A 294 25.59 -10.36 -18.97
CA MET A 294 24.92 -11.18 -19.98
C MET A 294 25.08 -12.65 -19.58
N PHE A 295 23.98 -13.31 -19.26
CA PHE A 295 23.97 -14.70 -18.83
C PHE A 295 23.36 -15.61 -19.90
N GLN A 296 23.78 -16.86 -19.90
CA GLN A 296 23.19 -17.98 -20.64
C GLN A 296 22.78 -19.05 -19.63
N GLY A 297 21.47 -19.27 -19.47
CA GLY A 297 20.93 -20.24 -18.51
C GLY A 297 20.73 -19.68 -17.09
N GLU A 298 20.88 -20.54 -16.07
CA GLU A 298 20.74 -20.16 -14.66
C GLU A 298 21.92 -19.29 -14.20
N PHE A 299 21.64 -18.30 -13.36
CA PHE A 299 22.65 -17.42 -12.76
C PHE A 299 22.27 -17.01 -11.32
N GLU A 300 23.28 -16.66 -10.52
CA GLU A 300 23.11 -16.12 -9.17
C GLU A 300 24.24 -15.14 -8.82
N PHE A 301 23.93 -13.98 -8.27
CA PHE A 301 24.93 -13.05 -7.73
C PHE A 301 24.35 -12.20 -6.59
N ASP A 302 25.22 -11.56 -5.82
CA ASP A 302 24.83 -10.70 -4.70
C ASP A 302 25.17 -9.23 -4.99
N VAL A 303 24.30 -8.34 -4.52
CA VAL A 303 24.61 -6.90 -4.36
C VAL A 303 24.56 -6.57 -2.87
N ILE A 304 25.66 -6.03 -2.35
CA ILE A 304 25.90 -5.90 -0.92
C ILE A 304 26.24 -4.46 -0.57
N PHE A 305 25.39 -3.79 0.20
CA PHE A 305 25.65 -2.47 0.78
C PHE A 305 26.17 -2.61 2.21
N SER A 306 27.28 -1.96 2.51
CA SER A 306 27.87 -1.88 3.85
C SER A 306 27.99 -0.42 4.30
N SER A 307 27.35 -0.09 5.43
CA SER A 307 27.54 1.23 6.06
C SER A 307 28.91 1.28 6.74
N ALA A 308 29.70 2.33 6.48
CA ALA A 308 30.99 2.52 7.16
C ALA A 308 30.82 2.66 8.68
N SER A 309 29.68 3.19 9.12
CA SER A 309 29.36 3.36 10.54
C SER A 309 29.14 2.03 11.28
N ALA A 310 28.82 0.95 10.56
CA ALA A 310 28.62 -0.38 11.16
C ALA A 310 29.94 -1.07 11.56
N GLY A 311 31.08 -0.59 11.06
CA GLY A 311 32.42 -1.07 11.43
C GLY A 311 32.82 -2.44 10.86
N LYS A 312 31.94 -3.14 10.15
CA LYS A 312 32.24 -4.39 9.45
C LYS A 312 31.46 -4.46 8.13
N ASP A 313 32.17 -4.81 7.06
CA ASP A 313 31.55 -5.11 5.77
C ASP A 313 30.77 -6.42 5.79
N LEU A 314 29.64 -6.43 5.09
CA LEU A 314 28.83 -7.61 4.85
C LEU A 314 29.45 -8.46 3.70
N THR A 315 29.27 -9.78 3.76
CA THR A 315 29.75 -10.73 2.73
C THR A 315 28.63 -11.63 2.21
N SER A 316 28.86 -12.34 1.11
CA SER A 316 27.90 -13.33 0.58
C SER A 316 27.55 -14.45 1.56
N ASP A 317 28.48 -14.83 2.44
CA ASP A 317 28.22 -15.81 3.50
C ASP A 317 27.27 -15.25 4.56
N ASP A 318 27.43 -13.96 4.91
CA ASP A 318 26.51 -13.27 5.79
C ASP A 318 25.11 -13.18 5.13
N VAL A 319 25.02 -12.78 3.85
CA VAL A 319 23.76 -12.76 3.09
C VAL A 319 23.07 -14.13 3.10
N THR A 320 23.82 -15.20 2.81
CA THR A 320 23.30 -16.59 2.82
C THR A 320 22.73 -16.97 4.18
N ARG A 321 23.40 -16.59 5.27
CA ARG A 321 22.93 -16.85 6.64
C ARG A 321 21.66 -16.06 6.95
N GLU A 322 21.66 -14.76 6.67
CA GLU A 322 20.53 -13.89 7.02
C GLU A 322 19.28 -14.22 6.21
N ILE A 323 19.40 -14.68 4.95
CA ILE A 323 18.23 -15.15 4.16
C ILE A 323 17.52 -16.29 4.90
N ARG A 324 18.27 -17.28 5.38
CA ARG A 324 17.70 -18.43 6.12
C ARG A 324 17.04 -17.96 7.43
N THR A 325 17.70 -17.05 8.14
CA THR A 325 17.19 -16.51 9.41
C THR A 325 15.89 -15.71 9.20
N ALA A 326 15.85 -14.83 8.20
CA ALA A 326 14.67 -14.02 7.88
C ALA A 326 13.48 -14.90 7.50
N GLN A 327 13.66 -15.89 6.61
CA GLN A 327 12.59 -16.82 6.25
C GLN A 327 12.08 -17.63 7.44
N GLN A 328 12.99 -18.16 8.27
CA GLN A 328 12.59 -18.93 9.45
C GLN A 328 11.81 -18.06 10.44
N SER A 329 12.29 -16.84 10.71
CA SER A 329 11.63 -15.88 11.61
C SER A 329 10.25 -15.49 11.09
N PHE A 330 10.15 -15.13 9.81
CA PHE A 330 8.88 -14.79 9.17
C PHE A 330 7.86 -15.93 9.30
N ARG A 331 8.24 -17.16 8.96
CA ARG A 331 7.35 -18.33 9.03
C ARG A 331 6.81 -18.56 10.43
N GLN A 332 7.69 -18.49 11.43
CA GLN A 332 7.32 -18.68 12.84
C GLN A 332 6.38 -17.57 13.31
N ARG A 333 6.69 -16.30 13.00
CA ARG A 333 5.87 -15.15 13.37
C ARG A 333 4.52 -15.16 12.66
N PHE A 334 4.48 -15.49 11.37
CA PHE A 334 3.25 -15.55 10.58
C PHE A 334 2.22 -16.52 11.16
N SER A 335 2.62 -17.74 11.49
CA SER A 335 1.72 -18.71 12.10
C SER A 335 1.23 -18.30 13.50
N LYS A 336 2.00 -17.47 14.23
CA LYS A 336 1.60 -16.94 15.55
C LYS A 336 0.64 -15.76 15.43
N VAL A 337 0.90 -14.83 14.51
CA VAL A 337 0.12 -13.60 14.32
C VAL A 337 -1.18 -13.86 13.57
N PHE A 338 -1.14 -14.72 12.54
CA PHE A 338 -2.29 -15.04 11.70
C PHE A 338 -2.67 -16.52 11.80
N PRO A 339 -3.20 -16.97 12.95
CA PRO A 339 -3.67 -18.34 13.11
C PRO A 339 -4.96 -18.54 12.29
N LEU A 340 -4.83 -19.23 11.14
CA LEU A 340 -5.96 -19.53 10.27
C LEU A 340 -7.01 -20.37 11.01
N GLN A 341 -8.28 -19.97 10.88
CA GLN A 341 -9.42 -20.60 11.52
C GLN A 341 -10.23 -21.44 10.53
N ALA A 342 -10.95 -22.44 11.06
CA ALA A 342 -11.82 -23.31 10.26
C ALA A 342 -12.77 -22.48 9.35
N PRO A 343 -13.06 -22.94 8.12
CA PRO A 343 -12.63 -24.20 7.50
C PRO A 343 -11.25 -24.13 6.81
N TYR A 344 -10.50 -23.05 7.00
CA TYR A 344 -9.19 -22.82 6.39
C TYR A 344 -8.08 -23.41 7.26
N THR A 345 -7.61 -24.60 6.90
CA THR A 345 -6.42 -25.18 7.53
C THR A 345 -5.20 -24.92 6.66
N ALA A 346 -4.04 -24.73 7.29
CA ALA A 346 -2.81 -24.34 6.60
C ALA A 346 -2.42 -25.25 5.43
N ALA A 347 -2.66 -26.56 5.54
CA ALA A 347 -2.29 -27.54 4.52
C ALA A 347 -3.37 -27.77 3.46
N LYS A 348 -4.59 -27.23 3.64
CA LYS A 348 -5.69 -27.45 2.69
C LYS A 348 -5.51 -26.55 1.47
N SER A 349 -5.74 -27.14 0.30
CA SER A 349 -5.93 -26.47 -0.98
C SER A 349 -7.35 -26.75 -1.45
N ALA A 350 -8.04 -25.76 -2.03
CA ALA A 350 -9.33 -25.97 -2.67
C ALA A 350 -9.21 -26.21 -4.19
N VAL A 351 -7.98 -26.17 -4.72
CA VAL A 351 -7.66 -26.54 -6.11
C VAL A 351 -6.77 -27.79 -6.16
N ALA A 352 -6.61 -28.38 -7.34
CA ALA A 352 -5.80 -29.60 -7.51
C ALA A 352 -4.30 -29.37 -7.25
N ASP A 353 -3.82 -28.14 -7.45
CA ASP A 353 -2.44 -27.75 -7.16
C ASP A 353 -2.19 -27.71 -5.64
N THR A 354 -1.34 -28.61 -5.17
CA THR A 354 -1.01 -28.78 -3.74
C THR A 354 -0.04 -27.71 -3.23
N SER A 355 0.60 -26.94 -4.11
CA SER A 355 1.42 -25.77 -3.71
C SER A 355 0.54 -24.59 -3.29
N LYS A 356 -0.67 -24.48 -3.85
CA LYS A 356 -1.62 -23.38 -3.63
C LYS A 356 -2.45 -23.56 -2.36
N THR A 357 -1.80 -23.81 -1.23
CA THR A 357 -2.46 -23.94 0.07
C THR A 357 -3.03 -22.61 0.59
N TYR A 358 -3.98 -22.67 1.54
CA TYR A 358 -4.45 -21.46 2.23
C TYR A 358 -3.33 -20.72 2.96
N LEU A 359 -2.31 -21.42 3.46
CA LEU A 359 -1.15 -20.77 4.07
C LEU A 359 -0.31 -20.02 3.03
N ALA A 360 -0.08 -20.62 1.85
CA ALA A 360 0.64 -19.95 0.76
C ALA A 360 -0.11 -18.70 0.28
N PHE A 361 -1.43 -18.82 0.10
CA PHE A 361 -2.31 -17.69 -0.22
C PHE A 361 -2.22 -16.58 0.84
N ALA A 362 -2.40 -16.92 2.12
CA ALA A 362 -2.37 -15.93 3.20
C ALA A 362 -1.01 -15.21 3.31
N LYS A 363 0.10 -15.94 3.15
CA LYS A 363 1.45 -15.37 3.11
C LYS A 363 1.65 -14.45 1.91
N SER A 364 1.18 -14.86 0.73
CA SER A 364 1.27 -14.06 -0.49
C SER A 364 0.49 -12.75 -0.34
N MET A 365 -0.77 -12.79 0.11
CA MET A 365 -1.58 -11.59 0.35
C MET A 365 -0.91 -10.63 1.33
N PHE A 366 -0.48 -11.15 2.49
CA PHE A 366 0.16 -10.31 3.51
C PHE A 366 1.51 -9.77 3.04
N SER A 367 2.42 -10.63 2.57
CA SER A 367 3.79 -10.23 2.19
C SER A 367 3.78 -9.19 1.06
N ASN A 368 2.82 -9.24 0.13
CA ASN A 368 2.69 -8.25 -0.92
C ASN A 368 2.05 -6.93 -0.47
N LEU A 369 1.20 -6.95 0.56
CA LEU A 369 0.71 -5.72 1.19
C LEU A 369 1.87 -4.96 1.84
N ILE A 370 2.61 -5.61 2.75
CA ILE A 370 3.74 -5.00 3.46
C ILE A 370 4.92 -4.73 2.49
N GLY A 371 5.12 -5.57 1.48
CA GLY A 371 6.11 -5.38 0.42
C GLY A 371 5.74 -4.27 -0.59
N GLY A 372 4.52 -3.74 -0.52
CA GLY A 372 4.09 -2.55 -1.25
C GLY A 372 4.41 -1.24 -0.52
N ILE A 373 4.89 -1.28 0.73
CA ILE A 373 5.28 -0.07 1.45
C ILE A 373 6.39 0.66 0.70
N GLY A 374 6.19 1.95 0.48
CA GLY A 374 7.09 2.84 -0.23
C GLY A 374 7.46 4.08 0.58
N TYR A 375 8.53 4.74 0.14
CA TYR A 375 8.95 6.04 0.63
C TYR A 375 9.01 7.00 -0.56
N PHE A 376 8.21 8.07 -0.47
CA PHE A 376 8.00 9.03 -1.52
C PHE A 376 8.47 10.41 -1.04
N HIS A 377 9.11 11.16 -1.93
CA HIS A 377 9.54 12.53 -1.67
C HIS A 377 9.36 13.38 -2.92
N GLY A 378 8.88 14.60 -2.76
CA GLY A 378 8.79 15.58 -3.83
C GLY A 378 7.59 16.51 -3.67
N HIS A 379 7.36 17.32 -4.70
CA HIS A 379 6.21 18.22 -4.75
C HIS A 379 4.99 17.47 -5.30
N GLY A 380 3.83 17.72 -4.68
CA GLY A 380 2.52 17.47 -5.25
C GLY A 380 2.07 18.67 -6.11
N ILE A 381 0.80 18.65 -6.53
CA ILE A 381 0.16 19.75 -7.25
C ILE A 381 -1.19 20.02 -6.60
N ALA A 382 -1.43 21.25 -6.16
CA ALA A 382 -2.69 21.64 -5.54
C ALA A 382 -3.23 22.96 -6.10
N ASP A 383 -4.54 23.04 -6.29
CA ASP A 383 -5.25 24.29 -6.53
C ASP A 383 -5.70 24.90 -5.21
N ARG A 384 -4.89 25.84 -4.70
CA ARG A 384 -5.16 26.63 -3.49
C ARG A 384 -5.74 28.02 -3.82
N SER A 385 -6.45 28.16 -4.95
CA SER A 385 -7.05 29.45 -5.33
C SER A 385 -8.28 29.82 -4.50
N TYR A 386 -8.94 28.84 -3.89
CA TYR A 386 -10.20 29.01 -3.15
C TYR A 386 -11.24 29.84 -3.95
N ALA A 387 -11.40 29.50 -5.23
CA ALA A 387 -12.40 30.14 -6.08
C ALA A 387 -13.80 30.02 -5.46
N SER A 388 -14.62 31.07 -5.53
CA SER A 388 -15.97 31.08 -4.94
C SER A 388 -16.86 29.95 -5.48
N ALA A 389 -16.64 29.51 -6.71
CA ALA A 389 -17.33 28.37 -7.32
C ALA A 389 -17.12 27.03 -6.56
N TYR A 390 -16.07 26.94 -5.73
CA TYR A 390 -15.79 25.76 -4.90
C TYR A 390 -16.62 25.69 -3.61
N GLU A 391 -17.36 26.75 -3.26
CA GLU A 391 -18.31 26.72 -2.13
C GLU A 391 -19.57 25.90 -2.45
N GLU A 392 -19.89 25.75 -3.75
CA GLU A 392 -21.01 24.95 -4.26
C GLU A 392 -22.37 25.35 -3.65
N GLU A 393 -22.65 26.66 -3.61
CA GLU A 393 -23.87 27.23 -2.98
C GLU A 393 -25.09 27.22 -3.90
N ASP A 394 -24.90 27.30 -5.21
CA ASP A 394 -25.97 27.44 -6.21
C ASP A 394 -26.26 26.13 -6.96
N GLU A 395 -27.49 25.99 -7.47
CA GLU A 395 -27.83 24.92 -8.42
C GLU A 395 -26.93 24.98 -9.66
N GLY A 396 -26.50 23.82 -10.16
CA GLY A 396 -25.54 23.78 -11.29
C GLY A 396 -24.08 24.02 -10.88
N PHE A 397 -23.76 24.05 -9.57
CA PHE A 397 -22.41 24.31 -9.05
C PHE A 397 -21.28 23.52 -9.72
N TRP A 398 -21.56 22.30 -10.21
CA TRP A 398 -20.53 21.47 -10.85
C TRP A 398 -20.01 22.07 -12.17
N VAL A 399 -20.83 22.89 -12.86
CA VAL A 399 -20.44 23.62 -14.07
C VAL A 399 -19.51 24.77 -13.72
N GLU A 400 -19.85 25.53 -12.68
CA GLU A 400 -19.03 26.64 -12.19
C GLU A 400 -17.70 26.15 -11.63
N ALA A 401 -17.72 25.08 -10.83
CA ALA A 401 -16.52 24.43 -10.31
C ALA A 401 -15.65 23.88 -11.46
N ALA A 402 -16.25 23.31 -12.50
CA ALA A 402 -15.50 22.89 -13.69
C ALA A 402 -14.88 24.08 -14.44
N ALA A 403 -15.58 25.20 -14.55
CA ALA A 403 -15.05 26.42 -15.16
C ALA A 403 -13.88 26.99 -14.34
N ALA A 404 -13.98 27.01 -13.02
CA ALA A 404 -12.90 27.43 -12.13
C ALA A 404 -11.65 26.54 -12.26
N ARG A 405 -11.82 25.21 -12.30
CA ARG A 405 -10.71 24.27 -12.55
C ARG A 405 -10.05 24.48 -13.91
N ALA A 406 -10.81 24.85 -14.93
CA ALA A 406 -10.30 25.13 -16.27
C ALA A 406 -9.44 26.42 -16.36
N GLU A 407 -9.39 27.23 -15.30
CA GLU A 407 -8.49 28.39 -15.22
C GLU A 407 -7.03 28.01 -14.91
N HIS A 408 -6.76 26.73 -14.58
CA HIS A 408 -5.43 26.19 -14.35
C HIS A 408 -4.60 26.96 -13.29
N LYS A 409 -5.21 27.20 -12.13
CA LYS A 409 -4.59 27.96 -11.01
C LYS A 409 -3.76 27.09 -10.06
N GLU A 410 -3.65 25.79 -10.32
CA GLU A 410 -2.82 24.87 -9.57
C GLU A 410 -1.34 25.27 -9.54
N GLN A 411 -0.66 24.97 -8.44
CA GLN A 411 0.77 25.23 -8.24
C GLN A 411 1.45 23.99 -7.64
N PRO A 412 2.79 23.86 -7.76
CA PRO A 412 3.54 22.90 -6.97
C PRO A 412 3.28 23.12 -5.47
N ASP A 413 2.99 22.05 -4.74
CA ASP A 413 2.70 22.05 -3.30
C ASP A 413 3.72 21.15 -2.58
N GLY A 414 4.32 21.62 -1.49
CA GLY A 414 5.41 20.93 -0.78
C GLY A 414 6.79 21.61 -0.91
N PRO A 415 7.90 20.86 -0.82
CA PRO A 415 8.01 19.40 -0.92
C PRO A 415 7.47 18.67 0.31
N TYR A 416 7.05 17.42 0.09
CA TYR A 416 6.57 16.52 1.12
C TYR A 416 7.35 15.21 1.11
N GLU A 417 7.29 14.50 2.23
CA GLU A 417 7.70 13.11 2.33
C GLU A 417 6.56 12.24 2.85
N LEU A 418 6.46 11.01 2.34
CA LEU A 418 5.44 10.05 2.75
C LEU A 418 6.01 8.64 2.80
N PHE A 419 5.89 8.00 3.96
CA PHE A 419 6.12 6.58 4.16
C PHE A 419 4.78 5.87 4.34
N THR A 420 4.39 5.06 3.37
CA THR A 420 3.02 4.53 3.27
C THR A 420 2.97 3.21 2.52
N SER A 421 1.95 2.41 2.77
CA SER A 421 1.56 1.34 1.84
C SER A 421 0.81 1.90 0.62
N ILE A 422 0.58 1.04 -0.38
CA ILE A 422 -0.04 1.40 -1.66
C ILE A 422 -1.15 0.40 -2.02
N PRO A 423 -2.16 0.79 -2.82
CA PRO A 423 -3.21 -0.15 -3.25
C PRO A 423 -2.70 -1.24 -4.21
N SER A 424 -1.85 -0.87 -5.18
CA SER A 424 -1.34 -1.78 -6.20
C SER A 424 -0.04 -1.27 -6.83
N ARG A 425 0.98 -2.15 -6.92
CA ARG A 425 2.29 -1.84 -7.51
C ARG A 425 2.24 -1.40 -8.99
N PRO A 426 1.50 -2.08 -9.89
CA PRO A 426 1.51 -1.72 -11.31
C PRO A 426 0.76 -0.43 -11.65
N PHE A 427 -0.33 -0.13 -10.93
CA PHE A 427 -1.28 0.92 -11.33
C PHE A 427 -1.37 2.08 -10.33
N PHE A 428 -1.31 1.77 -9.03
CA PHE A 428 -1.45 2.72 -7.93
C PHE A 428 -0.22 2.76 -7.01
N PRO A 429 1.02 2.96 -7.50
CA PRO A 429 2.21 2.91 -6.64
C PRO A 429 2.45 4.21 -5.88
N ARG A 430 1.46 4.63 -5.08
CA ARG A 430 1.42 5.88 -4.32
C ARG A 430 0.41 5.81 -3.17
N GLY A 431 0.48 6.76 -2.26
CA GLY A 431 -0.42 6.82 -1.11
C GLY A 431 -1.82 7.26 -1.49
N PHE A 432 -2.84 6.53 -1.01
CA PHE A 432 -4.24 6.93 -1.05
C PHE A 432 -4.79 6.96 0.38
N LEU A 433 -5.36 8.11 0.78
CA LEU A 433 -5.68 8.39 2.18
C LEU A 433 -6.70 7.41 2.76
N TRP A 434 -7.80 7.15 2.03
CA TRP A 434 -8.84 6.26 2.54
C TRP A 434 -8.48 4.77 2.42
N ASP A 435 -7.63 4.38 1.46
CA ASP A 435 -7.13 3.01 1.35
C ASP A 435 -6.25 2.65 2.56
N GLU A 436 -5.44 3.60 3.05
CA GLU A 436 -4.40 3.33 4.05
C GLU A 436 -4.96 2.78 5.36
N GLY A 437 -6.11 3.28 5.83
CA GLY A 437 -6.75 2.73 7.02
C GLY A 437 -7.05 1.23 6.88
N PHE A 438 -7.43 0.76 5.68
CA PHE A 438 -7.66 -0.66 5.41
C PHE A 438 -6.36 -1.45 5.29
N HIS A 439 -5.33 -0.88 4.68
CA HIS A 439 -3.99 -1.49 4.59
C HIS A 439 -3.40 -1.75 5.97
N LEU A 440 -3.54 -0.79 6.87
CA LEU A 440 -2.91 -0.83 8.18
C LEU A 440 -3.57 -1.81 9.15
N LEU A 441 -4.82 -2.22 8.94
CA LEU A 441 -5.51 -3.17 9.83
C LEU A 441 -4.82 -4.54 9.98
N PRO A 442 -4.36 -5.21 8.90
CA PRO A 442 -3.53 -6.41 9.00
C PRO A 442 -2.08 -6.09 9.36
N ILE A 443 -1.51 -4.98 8.86
CA ILE A 443 -0.13 -4.59 9.20
C ILE A 443 0.01 -4.38 10.71
N SER A 444 -1.00 -3.84 11.38
CA SER A 444 -0.94 -3.58 12.82
C SER A 444 -1.15 -4.82 13.71
N ASP A 445 -1.62 -5.94 13.16
CA ASP A 445 -1.50 -7.24 13.87
C ASP A 445 -0.05 -7.75 13.84
N TRP A 446 0.67 -7.45 12.75
CA TRP A 446 2.05 -7.85 12.56
C TRP A 446 2.99 -6.93 13.32
N ASP A 447 2.96 -5.64 13.02
CA ASP A 447 3.86 -4.61 13.52
C ASP A 447 3.11 -3.29 13.76
N LEU A 448 2.79 -3.06 15.02
CA LEU A 448 2.04 -1.89 15.46
C LEU A 448 2.90 -0.63 15.40
N ASP A 449 4.18 -0.70 15.73
CA ASP A 449 5.06 0.46 15.73
C ASP A 449 5.32 0.97 14.30
N LEU A 450 5.46 0.06 13.32
CA LEU A 450 5.47 0.41 11.89
C LEU A 450 4.16 1.11 11.49
N THR A 451 3.04 0.56 11.94
CA THR A 451 1.72 1.11 11.63
C THR A 451 1.57 2.54 12.15
N LEU A 452 1.97 2.79 13.39
CA LEU A 452 1.91 4.12 14.00
C LEU A 452 2.89 5.10 13.31
N ASP A 453 4.03 4.61 12.83
CA ASP A 453 4.96 5.43 12.05
C ASP A 453 4.36 5.86 10.69
N ILE A 454 3.62 4.98 10.02
CA ILE A 454 2.87 5.32 8.79
C ILE A 454 1.76 6.33 9.10
N VAL A 455 0.98 6.13 10.18
CA VAL A 455 -0.05 7.09 10.62
C VAL A 455 0.59 8.46 10.85
N ARG A 456 1.71 8.53 11.57
CA ARG A 456 2.45 9.78 11.78
C ARG A 456 2.89 10.41 10.45
N SER A 457 3.38 9.61 9.50
CA SER A 457 3.77 10.11 8.18
C SER A 457 2.61 10.75 7.41
N TRP A 458 1.40 10.15 7.46
CA TRP A 458 0.21 10.73 6.83
C TRP A 458 -0.23 12.03 7.49
N PHE A 459 -0.28 12.08 8.82
CA PHE A 459 -0.62 13.31 9.54
C PHE A 459 0.45 14.40 9.41
N GLY A 460 1.69 14.04 9.06
CA GLY A 460 2.74 14.99 8.69
C GLY A 460 2.49 15.77 7.40
N LEU A 461 1.58 15.28 6.54
CA LEU A 461 1.16 15.96 5.31
C LEU A 461 0.05 16.99 5.52
N MET A 462 -0.50 17.05 6.74
CA MET A 462 -1.63 17.91 7.04
C MET A 462 -1.24 19.38 6.98
N ASP A 463 -2.06 20.19 6.31
CA ASP A 463 -1.87 21.64 6.32
C ASP A 463 -2.40 22.29 7.61
N GLU A 464 -2.24 23.62 7.71
CA GLU A 464 -2.68 24.36 8.88
C GLU A 464 -4.20 24.38 9.09
N ASP A 465 -4.96 24.14 8.03
CA ASP A 465 -6.43 24.10 8.03
C ASP A 465 -6.99 22.75 8.48
N GLY A 466 -6.18 21.68 8.40
CA GLY A 466 -6.56 20.30 8.73
C GLY A 466 -6.79 19.39 7.54
N TRP A 467 -6.49 19.85 6.32
CA TRP A 467 -6.65 19.06 5.10
C TRP A 467 -5.45 18.13 4.87
N ILE A 468 -5.73 16.95 4.32
CA ILE A 468 -4.75 16.02 3.76
C ILE A 468 -5.25 15.62 2.38
N ALA A 469 -4.42 15.75 1.34
CA ALA A 469 -4.82 15.35 0.00
C ALA A 469 -5.14 13.85 -0.07
N ARG A 470 -6.23 13.50 -0.78
CA ARG A 470 -6.72 12.12 -0.90
C ARG A 470 -5.74 11.19 -1.61
N GLU A 471 -4.95 11.72 -2.53
CA GLU A 471 -4.02 10.97 -3.36
C GLU A 471 -2.68 11.70 -3.41
N GLN A 472 -1.62 11.03 -2.98
CA GLN A 472 -0.31 11.62 -2.73
C GLN A 472 0.64 11.35 -3.90
N ILE A 473 0.73 12.30 -4.82
CA ILE A 473 1.48 12.17 -6.07
C ILE A 473 2.76 13.02 -5.98
N LEU A 474 3.76 12.50 -5.27
CA LEU A 474 4.98 13.24 -4.94
C LEU A 474 6.08 13.00 -5.97
N GLY A 475 6.45 14.05 -6.71
CA GLY A 475 7.55 14.00 -7.67
C GLY A 475 7.18 13.46 -9.07
N ALA A 476 8.15 13.50 -9.99
CA ALA A 476 7.92 13.16 -11.40
C ALA A 476 7.72 11.64 -11.63
N GLU A 477 8.40 10.80 -10.84
CA GLU A 477 8.25 9.34 -10.91
C GLU A 477 6.81 8.93 -10.59
N ALA A 478 6.21 9.45 -9.51
CA ALA A 478 4.82 9.18 -9.17
C ALA A 478 3.85 9.73 -10.24
N ARG A 479 4.06 10.97 -10.70
CA ARG A 479 3.23 11.60 -11.75
C ARG A 479 3.25 10.84 -13.07
N SER A 480 4.33 10.12 -13.39
CA SER A 480 4.41 9.31 -14.62
C SER A 480 3.37 8.19 -14.70
N LYS A 481 2.77 7.82 -13.56
CA LYS A 481 1.73 6.79 -13.44
C LYS A 481 0.32 7.36 -13.29
N VAL A 482 0.14 8.67 -13.45
CA VAL A 482 -1.16 9.34 -13.25
C VAL A 482 -1.49 10.23 -14.45
N PRO A 483 -2.65 10.05 -15.10
CA PRO A 483 -3.11 11.00 -16.11
C PRO A 483 -3.17 12.44 -15.57
N PRO A 484 -2.79 13.48 -16.34
CA PRO A 484 -2.71 14.87 -15.87
C PRO A 484 -3.97 15.38 -15.16
N GLU A 485 -5.15 14.99 -15.63
CA GLU A 485 -6.45 15.38 -15.09
C GLU A 485 -6.71 14.92 -13.64
N PHE A 486 -5.99 13.90 -13.16
CA PHE A 486 -6.11 13.37 -11.79
C PHE A 486 -4.96 13.81 -10.87
N GLN A 487 -3.99 14.58 -11.39
CA GLN A 487 -2.81 14.97 -10.59
C GLN A 487 -3.13 16.09 -9.59
N ILE A 488 -4.08 16.97 -9.93
CA ILE A 488 -4.39 18.17 -9.15
C ILE A 488 -5.23 17.80 -7.93
N GLN A 489 -4.78 18.22 -6.75
CA GLN A 489 -5.50 18.08 -5.49
C GLN A 489 -6.21 19.38 -5.09
N TYR A 490 -7.33 19.28 -4.39
CA TYR A 490 -8.16 20.43 -4.01
C TYR A 490 -8.39 20.46 -2.49
N PRO A 491 -7.98 21.53 -1.77
CA PRO A 491 -8.05 21.59 -0.30
C PRO A 491 -9.43 21.52 0.34
N HIS A 492 -10.51 21.63 -0.45
CA HIS A 492 -11.89 21.48 0.01
C HIS A 492 -12.45 20.07 -0.25
N TYR A 493 -11.68 19.19 -0.92
CA TYR A 493 -12.06 17.81 -1.19
C TYR A 493 -11.60 16.90 -0.06
N ALA A 494 -12.59 16.28 0.57
CA ALA A 494 -12.41 15.29 1.62
C ALA A 494 -12.28 13.86 1.08
N ASN A 495 -11.96 12.93 1.98
CA ASN A 495 -11.98 11.50 1.72
C ASN A 495 -12.26 10.71 3.01
N PRO A 496 -12.86 9.49 2.99
CA PRO A 496 -13.19 8.79 4.23
C PRO A 496 -12.02 8.68 5.22
N PRO A 497 -12.23 8.99 6.52
CA PRO A 497 -11.17 9.11 7.53
C PRO A 497 -10.76 7.74 8.09
N THR A 498 -10.40 6.78 7.22
CA THR A 498 -10.19 5.37 7.61
C THR A 498 -8.98 5.14 8.52
N LEU A 499 -8.01 6.07 8.58
CA LEU A 499 -6.89 6.02 9.53
C LEU A 499 -7.35 5.96 11.00
N PHE A 500 -8.55 6.47 11.31
CA PHE A 500 -9.13 6.38 12.65
C PHE A 500 -9.37 4.93 13.10
N PHE A 501 -9.61 3.98 12.18
CA PHE A 501 -9.77 2.57 12.54
C PHE A 501 -8.55 2.01 13.28
N VAL A 502 -7.38 2.40 12.83
CA VAL A 502 -6.09 1.93 13.35
C VAL A 502 -5.78 2.61 14.68
N VAL A 503 -6.08 3.91 14.77
CA VAL A 503 -5.95 4.67 16.02
C VAL A 503 -6.86 4.09 17.09
N ASP A 504 -8.13 3.80 16.78
CA ASP A 504 -9.06 3.18 17.72
C ASP A 504 -8.59 1.81 18.19
N LYS A 505 -8.04 1.00 17.28
CA LYS A 505 -7.45 -0.29 17.63
C LYS A 505 -6.29 -0.11 18.60
N PHE A 506 -5.38 0.84 18.35
CA PHE A 506 -4.27 1.13 19.25
C PHE A 506 -4.75 1.62 20.62
N VAL A 507 -5.72 2.54 20.65
CA VAL A 507 -6.33 3.05 21.89
C VAL A 507 -6.94 1.92 22.71
N ALA A 508 -7.68 1.01 22.09
CA ALA A 508 -8.25 -0.15 22.77
C ALA A 508 -7.17 -1.06 23.36
N GLN A 509 -6.13 -1.39 22.60
CA GLN A 509 -5.02 -2.23 23.06
C GLN A 509 -4.23 -1.57 24.21
N LEU A 510 -3.94 -0.27 24.09
CA LEU A 510 -3.21 0.48 25.12
C LEU A 510 -4.04 0.57 26.42
N ARG A 511 -5.35 0.80 26.31
CA ARG A 511 -6.27 0.79 27.46
C ARG A 511 -6.28 -0.57 28.16
N ASP A 512 -6.34 -1.67 27.42
CA ASP A 512 -6.31 -3.01 28.02
C ASP A 512 -5.00 -3.31 28.76
N VAL A 513 -3.88 -2.77 28.28
CA VAL A 513 -2.58 -2.83 28.99
C VAL A 513 -2.60 -1.99 30.26
N LEU A 514 -3.10 -0.74 30.19
CA LEU A 514 -3.21 0.17 31.33
C LEU A 514 -4.15 -0.37 32.42
N ASP A 515 -5.25 -1.00 32.01
CA ASP A 515 -6.22 -1.67 32.90
C ASP A 515 -5.71 -3.00 33.48
N GLY A 516 -4.55 -3.50 33.02
CA GLY A 516 -3.98 -4.78 33.44
C GLY A 516 -4.74 -6.01 32.93
N LYS A 517 -5.64 -5.85 31.95
CA LYS A 517 -6.39 -6.96 31.31
C LYS A 517 -5.49 -7.82 30.43
N THR A 518 -4.53 -7.18 29.78
CA THR A 518 -3.55 -7.84 28.91
C THR A 518 -2.15 -7.50 29.41
N LYS A 519 -1.29 -8.51 29.55
CA LYS A 519 0.13 -8.26 29.78
C LYS A 519 0.77 -7.86 28.46
N ALA A 520 1.52 -6.76 28.43
CA ALA A 520 2.32 -6.42 27.25
C ALA A 520 3.23 -7.61 26.91
N GLY A 521 3.12 -8.13 25.68
CA GLY A 521 3.75 -9.38 25.27
C GLY A 521 5.27 -9.31 25.30
N SER A 522 5.93 -10.29 25.91
CA SER A 522 7.40 -10.31 26.10
C SER A 522 8.22 -10.67 24.85
N ASP A 523 7.58 -11.10 23.77
CA ASP A 523 8.27 -11.92 22.75
C ASP A 523 8.81 -11.14 21.55
N ASP A 524 8.35 -9.92 21.29
CA ASP A 524 8.88 -9.09 20.19
C ASP A 524 8.85 -7.60 20.56
N THR A 525 9.97 -7.13 21.10
CA THR A 525 10.10 -5.79 21.68
C THR A 525 10.13 -4.66 20.64
N SER A 526 10.33 -4.99 19.37
CA SER A 526 10.57 -4.00 18.29
C SER A 526 9.34 -3.63 17.48
N SER A 527 8.26 -4.41 17.59
CA SER A 527 7.04 -4.28 16.79
C SER A 527 5.82 -3.81 17.60
N SER A 528 6.01 -3.56 18.90
CA SER A 528 4.98 -3.18 19.86
C SER A 528 5.53 -2.39 21.06
N ALA A 529 6.63 -1.66 20.88
CA ALA A 529 7.32 -0.93 21.92
C ALA A 529 6.41 0.10 22.62
N TYR A 530 5.47 0.72 21.90
CA TYR A 530 4.49 1.64 22.49
C TYR A 530 3.47 0.97 23.43
N LEU A 531 3.18 -0.32 23.24
CA LEU A 531 2.38 -1.10 24.19
C LEU A 531 3.21 -1.62 25.36
N LEU A 532 4.49 -1.92 25.12
CA LEU A 532 5.43 -2.35 26.17
C LEU A 532 5.85 -1.20 27.09
N ASN A 533 5.82 0.03 26.59
CA ASN A 533 6.01 1.24 27.36
C ASN A 533 4.76 2.15 27.22
N PRO A 534 3.73 1.93 28.07
CA PRO A 534 2.48 2.69 27.99
C PRO A 534 2.63 4.20 28.17
N GLU A 535 3.68 4.68 28.86
CA GLU A 535 3.95 6.12 28.98
C GLU A 535 4.32 6.72 27.62
N ALA A 536 5.19 6.05 26.87
CA ALA A 536 5.51 6.42 25.49
C ALA A 536 4.30 6.26 24.55
N GLY A 537 3.45 5.24 24.76
CA GLY A 537 2.21 5.06 24.01
C GLY A 537 1.19 6.19 24.25
N LEU A 538 1.05 6.65 25.49
CA LEU A 538 0.23 7.82 25.84
C LEU A 538 0.82 9.11 25.26
N GLU A 539 2.14 9.25 25.26
CA GLU A 539 2.83 10.38 24.64
C GLU A 539 2.62 10.45 23.12
N TYR A 540 2.71 9.31 22.42
CA TYR A 540 2.35 9.22 21.00
C TYR A 540 0.94 9.79 20.75
N LEU A 541 -0.04 9.41 21.57
CA LEU A 541 -1.42 9.87 21.41
C LEU A 541 -1.59 11.35 21.77
N ARG A 542 -0.82 11.89 22.71
CA ARG A 542 -0.81 13.33 23.01
C ARG A 542 -0.28 14.15 21.84
N GLU A 543 0.70 13.64 21.11
CA GLU A 543 1.18 14.28 19.88
C GLU A 543 0.16 14.17 18.73
N LEU A 544 -0.50 13.01 18.60
CA LEU A 544 -1.43 12.75 17.50
C LEU A 544 -2.81 13.41 17.69
N TYR A 545 -3.31 13.49 18.93
CA TYR A 545 -4.68 13.95 19.21
C TYR A 545 -5.00 15.36 18.64
N PRO A 546 -4.13 16.38 18.81
CA PRO A 546 -4.39 17.70 18.22
C PRO A 546 -4.53 17.68 16.69
N LEU A 547 -3.84 16.76 16.00
CA LEU A 547 -3.93 16.60 14.54
C LEU A 547 -5.25 15.92 14.14
N LEU A 548 -5.65 14.86 14.87
CA LEU A 548 -6.96 14.21 14.67
C LEU A 548 -8.11 15.18 14.91
N ARG A 549 -8.00 16.01 15.96
CA ARG A 549 -8.97 17.04 16.30
C ARG A 549 -9.06 18.10 15.21
N ARG A 550 -7.91 18.58 14.72
CA ARG A 550 -7.85 19.56 13.62
C ARG A 550 -8.51 19.01 12.35
N GLN A 551 -8.21 17.77 11.97
CA GLN A 551 -8.84 17.12 10.83
C GLN A 551 -10.35 17.03 11.01
N TYR A 552 -10.81 16.58 12.19
CA TYR A 552 -12.24 16.50 12.49
C TYR A 552 -12.95 17.84 12.39
N ASP A 553 -12.37 18.90 12.95
CA ASP A 553 -12.93 20.25 12.86
C ASP A 553 -12.92 20.77 11.40
N TRP A 554 -11.90 20.41 10.62
CA TRP A 554 -11.85 20.67 9.17
C TRP A 554 -12.98 19.97 8.42
N PHE A 555 -13.23 18.68 8.67
CA PHE A 555 -14.36 17.94 8.09
C PHE A 555 -15.69 18.61 8.45
N ARG A 556 -15.87 18.95 9.73
CA ARG A 556 -17.11 19.58 10.20
C ARG A 556 -17.39 20.92 9.56
N ARG A 557 -16.34 21.71 9.33
CA ARG A 557 -16.45 23.02 8.69
C ARG A 557 -16.68 22.91 7.19
N THR A 558 -15.85 22.14 6.49
CA THR A 558 -15.80 22.13 5.02
C THR A 558 -16.86 21.23 4.38
N GLN A 559 -17.31 20.20 5.08
CA GLN A 559 -18.29 19.24 4.56
C GLN A 559 -19.68 19.43 5.22
N ALA A 560 -19.94 20.57 5.87
CA ALA A 560 -21.24 20.88 6.44
C ALA A 560 -22.34 20.85 5.37
N GLY A 561 -23.46 20.23 5.69
CA GLY A 561 -24.68 20.25 4.88
C GLY A 561 -25.63 21.35 5.33
N ASP A 562 -26.43 21.87 4.41
CA ASP A 562 -27.42 22.90 4.74
C ASP A 562 -28.72 22.28 5.25
N ILE A 563 -29.06 22.57 6.50
CA ILE A 563 -30.32 22.16 7.12
C ILE A 563 -31.31 23.33 7.19
N LYS A 564 -30.82 24.57 7.27
CA LYS A 564 -31.63 25.71 7.73
C LYS A 564 -32.36 26.41 6.61
N SER A 565 -31.87 26.29 5.38
CA SER A 565 -32.49 26.95 4.22
C SER A 565 -33.68 26.17 3.66
N TYR A 566 -33.93 24.94 4.13
CA TYR A 566 -34.93 24.02 3.58
C TYR A 566 -35.88 23.50 4.66
N ASP A 567 -37.04 22.95 4.27
CA ASP A 567 -38.00 22.39 5.22
C ASP A 567 -37.56 20.99 5.69
N ARG A 568 -36.77 20.99 6.77
CA ARG A 568 -36.17 19.79 7.38
C ARG A 568 -36.47 19.71 8.87
N GLU A 569 -37.05 18.59 9.28
CA GLU A 569 -37.14 18.22 10.70
C GLU A 569 -35.88 17.45 11.11
N ALA A 570 -35.10 18.00 12.03
CA ALA A 570 -33.91 17.37 12.58
C ALA A 570 -33.71 17.73 14.05
N PHE A 571 -33.24 16.78 14.85
CA PHE A 571 -32.87 17.02 16.24
C PHE A 571 -31.83 18.13 16.42
N SER A 572 -30.86 18.23 15.50
CA SER A 572 -29.85 19.29 15.47
C SER A 572 -29.84 20.02 14.14
N THR A 573 -29.81 21.36 14.18
CA THR A 573 -29.68 22.22 12.99
C THR A 573 -28.23 22.48 12.59
N ARG A 574 -27.28 21.69 13.12
CA ARG A 574 -25.84 21.80 12.84
C ARG A 574 -25.20 20.54 12.32
N GLU A 575 -25.75 19.37 12.65
CA GLU A 575 -25.11 18.09 12.38
C GLU A 575 -25.78 17.42 11.18
N ALA A 576 -25.39 17.84 9.98
CA ALA A 576 -25.65 17.12 8.74
C ALA A 576 -24.52 17.47 7.75
N TYR A 577 -24.25 16.58 6.81
CA TYR A 577 -23.00 16.64 6.05
C TYR A 577 -23.21 16.32 4.57
N ARG A 578 -22.44 16.98 3.70
CA ARG A 578 -22.48 16.80 2.25
C ARG A 578 -21.06 16.76 1.69
N TRP A 579 -20.74 15.69 0.96
CA TRP A 579 -19.51 15.63 0.15
C TRP A 579 -19.43 16.80 -0.83
N ARG A 580 -18.31 17.54 -0.78
CA ARG A 580 -17.93 18.52 -1.80
C ARG A 580 -17.23 17.86 -2.99
N GLY A 581 -17.22 18.53 -4.13
CA GLY A 581 -16.52 18.10 -5.33
C GLY A 581 -17.28 17.10 -6.21
N ARG A 582 -18.58 16.91 -5.98
CA ARG A 582 -19.37 16.01 -6.81
C ARG A 582 -19.65 16.60 -8.19
N THR A 583 -19.82 15.71 -9.16
CA THR A 583 -20.34 16.01 -10.50
C THR A 583 -21.71 15.35 -10.66
N GLU A 584 -22.27 15.44 -11.87
CA GLU A 584 -23.47 14.69 -12.23
C GLU A 584 -23.26 13.17 -12.15
N ALA A 585 -22.07 12.69 -12.51
CA ALA A 585 -21.79 11.27 -12.63
C ALA A 585 -21.06 10.67 -11.41
N HIS A 586 -20.32 11.49 -10.64
CA HIS A 586 -19.38 10.98 -9.65
C HIS A 586 -19.33 11.78 -8.34
N VAL A 587 -18.99 11.09 -7.25
CA VAL A 587 -18.59 11.67 -5.95
C VAL A 587 -17.25 11.07 -5.53
N LEU A 588 -16.16 11.49 -6.18
CA LEU A 588 -14.81 10.97 -5.95
C LEU A 588 -14.33 11.13 -4.49
N THR A 589 -14.83 12.15 -3.81
CA THR A 589 -14.51 12.45 -2.42
C THR A 589 -15.10 11.43 -1.46
N SER A 590 -16.19 10.73 -1.80
CA SER A 590 -16.73 9.68 -0.93
C SER A 590 -15.92 8.39 -0.96
N GLY A 591 -15.03 8.21 -1.94
CA GLY A 591 -14.33 6.95 -2.22
C GLY A 591 -15.20 5.88 -2.92
N LEU A 592 -16.46 6.22 -3.26
CA LEU A 592 -17.40 5.36 -3.97
C LEU A 592 -17.84 6.06 -5.27
N ASP A 593 -16.88 6.27 -6.16
CA ASP A 593 -16.89 7.21 -7.27
C ASP A 593 -18.22 7.29 -8.04
N ASP A 594 -18.68 6.20 -8.66
CA ASP A 594 -19.89 6.17 -9.50
C ASP A 594 -21.12 5.61 -8.77
N TYR A 595 -21.07 5.46 -7.44
CA TYR A 595 -22.24 5.01 -6.66
C TYR A 595 -23.40 5.99 -6.88
N PRO A 596 -24.62 5.54 -7.19
CA PRO A 596 -25.72 6.45 -7.48
C PRO A 596 -26.08 7.35 -6.29
N ARG A 597 -26.21 8.65 -6.55
CA ARG A 597 -26.56 9.72 -5.61
C ARG A 597 -27.80 10.49 -6.12
N PRO A 598 -28.40 11.41 -5.34
CA PRO A 598 -29.50 12.25 -5.80
C PRO A 598 -29.22 12.92 -7.15
N GLN A 599 -30.26 13.02 -7.98
CA GLN A 599 -30.23 13.59 -9.33
C GLN A 599 -31.43 14.53 -9.54
N PRO A 600 -31.21 15.73 -10.13
CA PRO A 600 -29.90 16.33 -10.42
C PRO A 600 -29.10 16.64 -9.13
N PRO A 601 -27.78 16.90 -9.20
CA PRO A 601 -27.02 17.34 -8.03
C PRO A 601 -27.61 18.63 -7.44
N HIS A 602 -27.69 18.73 -6.12
CA HIS A 602 -28.28 19.89 -5.45
C HIS A 602 -27.47 20.34 -4.22
N PRO A 603 -27.28 21.66 -3.97
CA PRO A 603 -26.57 22.17 -2.78
C PRO A 603 -27.16 21.69 -1.44
N GLY A 604 -28.47 21.47 -1.43
CA GLY A 604 -29.23 20.95 -0.29
C GLY A 604 -29.07 19.46 -0.03
N GLU A 605 -28.26 18.70 -0.77
CA GLU A 605 -28.04 17.27 -0.48
C GLU A 605 -27.42 17.02 0.89
N LEU A 606 -27.74 15.87 1.48
CA LEU A 606 -27.09 15.32 2.67
C LEU A 606 -26.70 13.86 2.40
N HIS A 607 -25.48 13.50 2.75
CA HIS A 607 -24.90 12.19 2.44
C HIS A 607 -24.75 11.33 3.70
N VAL A 608 -25.43 10.18 3.73
CA VAL A 608 -25.55 9.36 4.94
C VAL A 608 -24.23 8.66 5.31
N ASP A 609 -23.45 8.28 4.31
CA ASP A 609 -22.13 7.68 4.50
C ASP A 609 -21.16 8.68 5.15
N LEU A 610 -21.16 9.94 4.69
CA LEU A 610 -20.37 11.00 5.33
C LEU A 610 -20.80 11.25 6.77
N MET A 611 -22.12 11.31 7.02
CA MET A 611 -22.63 11.48 8.37
C MET A 611 -22.23 10.32 9.31
N ALA A 612 -22.23 9.09 8.80
CA ALA A 612 -21.74 7.93 9.54
C ALA A 612 -20.23 8.03 9.83
N TRP A 613 -19.43 8.51 8.87
CA TRP A 613 -18.01 8.79 9.11
C TRP A 613 -17.79 9.83 10.21
N MET A 614 -18.58 10.90 10.22
CA MET A 614 -18.51 11.93 11.28
C MET A 614 -18.89 11.37 12.65
N GLY A 615 -19.88 10.47 12.72
CA GLY A 615 -20.23 9.76 13.94
C GLY A 615 -19.07 8.89 14.44
N MET A 616 -18.42 8.16 13.55
CA MET A 616 -17.24 7.33 13.86
C MET A 616 -16.09 8.19 14.39
N MET A 617 -15.70 9.25 13.68
CA MET A 617 -14.64 10.17 14.14
C MET A 617 -14.95 10.76 15.53
N THR A 618 -16.20 11.16 15.76
CA THR A 618 -16.61 11.73 17.06
C THR A 618 -16.42 10.72 18.19
N LYS A 619 -16.80 9.45 17.97
CA LYS A 619 -16.58 8.36 18.94
C LYS A 619 -15.10 8.11 19.21
N SER A 620 -14.28 8.08 18.16
CA SER A 620 -12.83 7.89 18.29
C SER A 620 -12.19 9.01 19.09
N LEU A 621 -12.55 10.28 18.82
CA LEU A 621 -12.06 11.42 19.60
C LEU A 621 -12.43 11.31 21.07
N ILE A 622 -13.69 10.98 21.41
CA ILE A 622 -14.11 10.76 22.81
C ILE A 622 -13.25 9.66 23.47
N ASN A 623 -12.95 8.58 22.75
CA ASN A 623 -12.14 7.48 23.25
C ASN A 623 -10.69 7.88 23.51
N ILE A 624 -10.08 8.66 22.62
CA ILE A 624 -8.69 9.13 22.78
C ILE A 624 -8.62 10.16 23.90
N ALA A 625 -9.50 11.16 23.86
CA ALA A 625 -9.64 12.24 24.82
C ALA A 625 -9.70 11.76 26.27
N SER A 626 -10.57 10.77 26.51
CA SER A 626 -10.72 10.14 27.83
C SER A 626 -9.48 9.40 28.32
N MET A 627 -8.51 9.10 27.45
CA MET A 627 -7.32 8.33 27.79
C MET A 627 -6.06 9.17 27.94
N VAL A 628 -5.80 10.14 27.06
CA VAL A 628 -4.55 10.92 27.07
C VAL A 628 -4.44 11.89 28.25
N GLY A 629 -5.59 12.34 28.76
CA GLY A 629 -5.70 13.35 29.81
C GLY A 629 -5.25 14.74 29.31
N GLY A 630 -5.79 15.81 29.90
CA GLY A 630 -5.47 17.19 29.52
C GLY A 630 -6.60 17.93 28.80
N GLU A 631 -7.66 17.23 28.42
CA GLU A 631 -8.90 17.86 27.95
C GLU A 631 -9.75 18.37 29.11
N THR A 632 -10.47 19.46 28.83
CA THR A 632 -11.47 19.95 29.76
C THR A 632 -12.67 19.01 29.74
N GLU A 633 -13.31 18.77 30.89
CA GLU A 633 -14.62 18.10 30.96
C GLU A 633 -15.65 18.73 29.99
N GLU A 634 -15.46 20.00 29.63
CA GLU A 634 -16.25 20.72 28.64
C GLU A 634 -16.06 20.19 27.21
N GLU A 635 -14.85 19.80 26.81
CA GLU A 635 -14.56 19.23 25.49
C GLU A 635 -15.24 17.87 25.32
N LEU A 636 -15.04 16.96 26.27
CA LEU A 636 -15.71 15.65 26.29
C LEU A 636 -17.23 15.79 26.27
N LYS A 637 -17.78 16.75 27.03
CA LYS A 637 -19.21 17.06 27.01
C LYS A 637 -19.67 17.58 25.64
N SER A 638 -18.87 18.44 25.00
CA SER A 638 -19.14 18.95 23.66
C SER A 638 -19.18 17.81 22.64
N LEU A 639 -18.14 16.96 22.62
CA LEU A 639 -18.06 15.81 21.72
C LEU A 639 -19.24 14.84 21.92
N ARG A 640 -19.63 14.51 23.15
CA ARG A 640 -20.81 13.68 23.44
C ARG A 640 -22.13 14.31 22.98
N THR A 641 -22.23 15.63 23.07
CA THR A 641 -23.40 16.37 22.57
C THR A 641 -23.48 16.27 21.05
N ILE A 642 -22.34 16.40 20.37
CA ILE A 642 -22.23 16.24 18.92
C ILE A 642 -22.54 14.80 18.50
N GLU A 643 -21.99 13.80 19.19
CA GLU A 643 -22.28 12.39 18.96
C GLU A 643 -23.79 12.12 19.05
N THR A 644 -24.43 12.58 20.12
CA THR A 644 -25.88 12.43 20.31
C THR A 644 -26.65 13.07 19.16
N ALA A 645 -26.23 14.27 18.74
CA ALA A 645 -26.87 14.98 17.64
C ALA A 645 -26.71 14.25 16.29
N ILE A 646 -25.52 13.72 16.00
CA ILE A 646 -25.28 12.91 14.79
C ILE A 646 -26.12 11.64 14.82
N LEU A 647 -26.13 10.89 15.92
CA LEU A 647 -26.88 9.63 16.01
C LEU A 647 -28.39 9.84 15.84
N ARG A 648 -28.94 10.93 16.38
CA ARG A 648 -30.36 11.25 16.20
C ARG A 648 -30.68 11.76 14.81
N ASN A 649 -29.84 12.63 14.24
CA ASN A 649 -30.06 13.13 12.90
C ASN A 649 -29.85 12.05 11.81
N LEU A 650 -29.07 11.00 12.05
CA LEU A 650 -29.03 9.83 11.16
C LEU A 650 -30.42 9.21 10.98
N ASP A 651 -31.22 9.17 12.05
CA ASP A 651 -32.60 8.71 11.96
C ASP A 651 -33.50 9.78 11.33
N ASP A 652 -33.48 11.00 11.86
CA ASP A 652 -34.40 12.07 11.44
C ASP A 652 -34.24 12.44 9.95
N LEU A 653 -33.01 12.42 9.43
CA LEU A 653 -32.68 12.91 8.08
C LEU A 653 -32.44 11.81 7.05
N HIS A 654 -32.13 10.57 7.47
CA HIS A 654 -31.66 9.53 6.55
C HIS A 654 -32.39 8.18 6.64
N TRP A 655 -33.16 7.92 7.70
CA TRP A 655 -33.87 6.64 7.80
C TRP A 655 -35.21 6.67 7.06
N SER A 656 -35.36 5.81 6.05
CA SER A 656 -36.64 5.61 5.37
C SER A 656 -37.37 4.41 5.97
N GLU A 657 -38.47 4.67 6.69
CA GLU A 657 -39.35 3.58 7.18
C GLU A 657 -39.99 2.78 6.03
N ALA A 658 -40.28 3.44 4.90
CA ALA A 658 -40.88 2.82 3.73
C ALA A 658 -39.91 1.84 3.05
N GLU A 659 -38.66 2.26 2.89
CA GLU A 659 -37.62 1.45 2.23
C GLU A 659 -36.95 0.46 3.19
N GLY A 660 -37.00 0.73 4.49
CA GLY A 660 -36.39 -0.10 5.54
C GLY A 660 -34.85 0.01 5.57
N CYS A 661 -34.29 1.12 5.10
CA CYS A 661 -32.87 1.36 5.04
C CYS A 661 -32.51 2.86 5.18
N TYR A 662 -31.22 3.13 5.36
CA TYR A 662 -30.70 4.50 5.32
C TYR A 662 -30.49 4.96 3.87
N CYS A 663 -30.72 6.25 3.63
CA CYS A 663 -30.72 6.87 2.31
C CYS A 663 -30.00 8.22 2.35
N ASP A 664 -29.43 8.64 1.22
CA ASP A 664 -29.07 10.04 1.05
C ASP A 664 -30.34 10.89 1.02
N ALA A 665 -30.22 12.18 1.34
CA ALA A 665 -31.32 13.13 1.29
C ALA A 665 -31.03 14.25 0.30
N THR A 666 -32.07 14.81 -0.28
CA THR A 666 -32.06 16.01 -1.12
C THR A 666 -33.27 16.87 -0.77
N ILE A 667 -33.56 17.89 -1.57
CA ILE A 667 -34.83 18.61 -1.54
C ILE A 667 -35.62 18.37 -2.82
N ASP A 668 -36.95 18.43 -2.71
CA ASP A 668 -37.84 18.39 -3.86
C ASP A 668 -38.14 19.79 -4.41
N ASP A 669 -39.00 19.87 -5.44
CA ASP A 669 -39.39 21.12 -6.09
C ASP A 669 -40.11 22.12 -5.14
N TYR A 670 -40.51 21.69 -3.95
CA TYR A 670 -41.15 22.51 -2.91
C TYR A 670 -40.19 22.84 -1.75
N GLU A 671 -38.90 22.55 -1.90
CA GLU A 671 -37.87 22.71 -0.87
C GLU A 671 -38.08 21.82 0.38
N GLU A 672 -38.90 20.76 0.24
CA GLU A 672 -39.16 19.78 1.29
C GLU A 672 -38.10 18.66 1.27
N ASN A 673 -37.78 18.12 2.44
CA ASN A 673 -36.83 17.02 2.56
C ASN A 673 -37.28 15.76 1.81
N GLN A 674 -36.43 15.24 0.91
CA GLN A 674 -36.70 14.02 0.17
C GLN A 674 -35.57 12.99 0.35
N LEU A 675 -35.93 11.74 0.65
CA LEU A 675 -34.98 10.63 0.73
C LEU A 675 -34.79 9.96 -0.64
N VAL A 676 -33.54 9.76 -1.04
CA VAL A 676 -33.15 9.07 -2.28
C VAL A 676 -32.43 7.77 -1.93
N CYS A 677 -33.18 6.67 -2.04
CA CYS A 677 -32.76 5.37 -1.54
C CYS A 677 -32.16 4.49 -2.62
N HIS A 678 -30.88 4.70 -2.93
CA HIS A 678 -30.10 3.72 -3.70
C HIS A 678 -29.59 2.62 -2.76
N ARG A 679 -30.34 1.51 -2.67
CA ARG A 679 -30.00 0.36 -1.82
C ARG A 679 -28.65 -0.25 -2.21
N GLY A 680 -27.69 -0.22 -1.28
CA GLY A 680 -26.32 -0.68 -1.53
C GLY A 680 -25.41 -0.41 -0.34
N TYR A 681 -24.11 -0.33 -0.59
CA TYR A 681 -23.12 -0.05 0.47
C TYR A 681 -23.45 1.21 1.26
N VAL A 682 -23.80 2.32 0.61
CA VAL A 682 -24.15 3.60 1.27
C VAL A 682 -25.26 3.42 2.31
N SER A 683 -26.29 2.63 2.00
CA SER A 683 -27.40 2.34 2.92
C SER A 683 -27.01 1.57 4.19
N LEU A 684 -25.82 0.95 4.20
CA LEU A 684 -25.31 0.15 5.32
C LEU A 684 -24.35 0.94 6.22
N PHE A 685 -23.88 2.13 5.84
CA PHE A 685 -22.77 2.81 6.53
C PHE A 685 -22.95 2.98 8.04
N PRO A 686 -24.12 3.40 8.56
CA PRO A 686 -24.34 3.48 10.01
C PRO A 686 -24.08 2.14 10.74
N LEU A 687 -24.43 1.01 10.11
CA LEU A 687 -24.09 -0.32 10.61
C LEU A 687 -22.59 -0.60 10.45
N LEU A 688 -22.04 -0.40 9.25
CA LEU A 688 -20.66 -0.77 8.89
C LEU A 688 -19.60 -0.12 9.80
N VAL A 689 -19.81 1.15 10.17
CA VAL A 689 -18.89 1.88 11.06
C VAL A 689 -19.27 1.78 12.55
N GLY A 690 -20.23 0.91 12.89
CA GLY A 690 -20.53 0.55 14.28
C GLY A 690 -21.28 1.61 15.08
N LEU A 691 -22.20 2.34 14.44
CA LEU A 691 -23.07 3.33 15.10
C LEU A 691 -24.40 2.75 15.61
N LEU A 692 -24.81 1.56 15.11
CA LEU A 692 -26.05 0.93 15.54
C LEU A 692 -25.84 0.00 16.73
N GLU A 693 -26.76 0.10 17.70
CA GLU A 693 -26.83 -0.80 18.84
C GLU A 693 -27.33 -2.19 18.42
N PRO A 694 -26.83 -3.29 19.02
CA PRO A 694 -27.24 -4.66 18.65
C PRO A 694 -28.75 -4.95 18.80
N SER A 695 -29.44 -4.20 19.65
CA SER A 695 -30.88 -4.32 19.91
C SER A 695 -31.75 -3.40 19.06
N ASP A 696 -31.16 -2.51 18.24
CA ASP A 696 -31.92 -1.60 17.39
C ASP A 696 -32.71 -2.37 16.32
N PRO A 697 -34.06 -2.25 16.25
CA PRO A 697 -34.88 -2.92 15.24
C PRO A 697 -34.43 -2.68 13.78
N LYS A 698 -33.79 -1.54 13.49
CA LYS A 698 -33.25 -1.22 12.17
C LYS A 698 -32.16 -2.20 11.75
N VAL A 699 -31.38 -2.75 12.69
CA VAL A 699 -30.39 -3.81 12.42
C VAL A 699 -31.09 -5.02 11.80
N GLY A 700 -32.20 -5.49 12.38
CA GLY A 700 -32.97 -6.60 11.82
C GLY A 700 -33.48 -6.34 10.40
N ARG A 701 -33.90 -5.09 10.11
CA ARG A 701 -34.32 -4.69 8.76
C ARG A 701 -33.16 -4.72 7.76
N LEU A 702 -31.99 -4.18 8.12
CA LEU A 702 -30.80 -4.19 7.25
C LEU A 702 -30.28 -5.62 7.01
N LEU A 703 -30.27 -6.46 8.05
CA LEU A 703 -29.85 -7.87 7.93
C LEU A 703 -30.78 -8.67 7.00
N SER A 704 -32.09 -8.50 7.16
CA SER A 704 -33.08 -9.31 6.43
C SER A 704 -33.36 -8.76 5.03
N GLY A 705 -33.43 -7.43 4.89
CA GLY A 705 -33.89 -6.75 3.69
C GLY A 705 -32.78 -6.36 2.72
N LEU A 706 -31.50 -6.39 3.14
CA LEU A 706 -30.36 -6.03 2.29
C LEU A 706 -29.23 -7.06 2.35
N ILE A 707 -28.62 -7.24 3.54
CA ILE A 707 -27.41 -8.07 3.69
C ILE A 707 -27.71 -9.55 3.42
N GLY A 708 -28.87 -10.06 3.82
CA GLY A 708 -29.26 -11.46 3.65
C GLY A 708 -30.15 -11.74 2.43
N ASP A 709 -30.52 -10.72 1.63
CA ASP A 709 -31.38 -10.91 0.46
C ASP A 709 -30.54 -11.06 -0.82
N GLU A 710 -30.64 -12.23 -1.46
CA GLU A 710 -29.94 -12.54 -2.72
C GLU A 710 -30.41 -11.69 -3.91
N ALA A 711 -31.66 -11.22 -3.87
CA ALA A 711 -32.21 -10.31 -4.86
C ALA A 711 -31.74 -8.86 -4.64
N GLU A 712 -31.10 -8.56 -3.51
CA GLU A 712 -30.55 -7.25 -3.18
C GLU A 712 -29.01 -7.31 -3.21
N LEU A 713 -28.35 -7.42 -2.06
CA LEU A 713 -26.89 -7.31 -1.94
C LEU A 713 -26.19 -8.65 -1.81
N PHE A 714 -26.83 -9.70 -1.30
CA PHE A 714 -26.13 -10.95 -1.00
C PHE A 714 -25.81 -11.73 -2.27
N SER A 715 -24.55 -12.06 -2.50
CA SER A 715 -24.13 -12.92 -3.61
C SER A 715 -23.28 -14.10 -3.13
N PRO A 716 -23.12 -15.16 -3.96
CA PRO A 716 -22.18 -16.25 -3.69
C PRO A 716 -20.72 -15.80 -3.56
N HIS A 717 -20.40 -14.55 -3.90
CA HIS A 717 -19.04 -14.00 -3.95
C HIS A 717 -18.78 -12.87 -2.95
N GLY A 718 -19.80 -12.47 -2.18
CA GLY A 718 -19.76 -11.34 -1.24
C GLY A 718 -20.96 -10.41 -1.39
N LEU A 719 -20.97 -9.30 -0.67
CA LEU A 719 -22.00 -8.26 -0.81
C LEU A 719 -21.73 -7.41 -2.06
N ARG A 720 -22.74 -7.27 -2.91
CA ARG A 720 -22.75 -6.34 -4.06
C ARG A 720 -22.68 -4.90 -3.59
N SER A 721 -21.95 -4.06 -4.30
CA SER A 721 -21.90 -2.61 -4.05
C SER A 721 -23.27 -1.95 -4.17
N LEU A 722 -24.07 -2.35 -5.16
CA LEU A 722 -25.41 -1.85 -5.42
C LEU A 722 -26.41 -3.01 -5.53
N SER A 723 -27.65 -2.79 -5.10
CA SER A 723 -28.73 -3.78 -5.21
C SER A 723 -28.94 -4.24 -6.64
N LYS A 724 -29.09 -5.57 -6.79
CA LYS A 724 -29.44 -6.21 -8.07
C LYS A 724 -30.80 -5.77 -8.63
N LYS A 725 -31.70 -5.24 -7.79
CA LYS A 725 -32.98 -4.64 -8.22
C LYS A 725 -32.84 -3.20 -8.72
N SER A 726 -31.71 -2.54 -8.47
CA SER A 726 -31.50 -1.17 -8.94
C SER A 726 -31.50 -1.12 -10.47
N PRO A 727 -32.20 -0.16 -11.10
CA PRO A 727 -32.12 0.04 -12.55
C PRO A 727 -30.71 0.48 -13.00
N LEU A 728 -29.86 0.92 -12.07
CA LEU A 728 -28.49 1.34 -12.33
C LEU A 728 -27.48 0.21 -12.10
N TYR A 729 -27.93 -0.99 -11.72
CA TYR A 729 -27.07 -2.14 -11.51
C TYR A 729 -26.35 -2.55 -12.80
N GLY A 730 -25.02 -2.65 -12.77
CA GLY A 730 -24.22 -3.04 -13.93
C GLY A 730 -24.09 -1.96 -15.02
N THR A 731 -24.50 -0.71 -14.75
CA THR A 731 -24.50 0.38 -15.74
C THR A 731 -23.26 1.27 -15.67
N ALA A 732 -23.11 2.18 -16.65
CA ALA A 732 -22.01 3.14 -16.76
C ALA A 732 -20.63 2.46 -16.69
N GLU A 733 -19.72 2.97 -15.86
CA GLU A 733 -18.40 2.35 -15.64
C GLU A 733 -18.50 1.06 -14.83
N ASN A 734 -19.60 0.88 -14.10
CA ASN A 734 -19.84 -0.27 -13.25
C ASN A 734 -18.69 -0.52 -12.26
N TYR A 735 -18.30 0.52 -11.53
CA TYR A 735 -17.23 0.45 -10.54
C TYR A 735 -17.81 0.12 -9.15
N TRP A 736 -18.70 0.97 -8.65
CA TRP A 736 -19.48 0.82 -7.42
C TRP A 736 -20.97 0.54 -7.68
N ARG A 737 -21.31 0.06 -8.89
CA ARG A 737 -22.70 -0.24 -9.33
C ARG A 737 -23.03 -1.72 -9.47
N SER A 738 -22.22 -2.61 -8.92
CA SER A 738 -22.48 -4.06 -8.80
C SER A 738 -21.34 -4.83 -8.15
N PRO A 739 -20.05 -4.53 -8.44
CA PRO A 739 -18.93 -5.37 -8.01
C PRO A 739 -18.84 -5.53 -6.49
N VAL A 740 -18.20 -6.61 -6.08
CA VAL A 740 -17.88 -6.92 -4.69
C VAL A 740 -16.52 -6.33 -4.35
N TRP A 741 -16.47 -5.51 -3.31
CA TRP A 741 -15.25 -4.85 -2.81
C TRP A 741 -14.89 -5.32 -1.40
N ILE A 742 -13.64 -5.70 -1.19
CA ILE A 742 -13.22 -6.39 0.05
C ILE A 742 -13.17 -5.45 1.25
N ASN A 743 -12.81 -4.19 1.08
CA ASN A 743 -12.85 -3.17 2.14
C ASN A 743 -14.24 -3.05 2.81
N ILE A 744 -15.30 -2.84 2.04
CA ILE A 744 -16.66 -2.69 2.57
C ILE A 744 -17.20 -4.03 3.10
N ASN A 745 -16.91 -5.12 2.40
CA ASN A 745 -17.26 -6.46 2.86
C ASN A 745 -16.57 -6.83 4.18
N TYR A 746 -15.33 -6.39 4.39
CA TYR A 746 -14.62 -6.58 5.65
C TYR A 746 -15.32 -5.85 6.80
N LEU A 747 -15.77 -4.60 6.60
CA LEU A 747 -16.56 -3.88 7.60
C LEU A 747 -17.86 -4.63 7.94
N ALA A 748 -18.55 -5.16 6.92
CA ALA A 748 -19.75 -5.97 7.12
C ALA A 748 -19.45 -7.26 7.92
N VAL A 749 -18.37 -7.98 7.57
CA VAL A 749 -17.95 -9.20 8.29
C VAL A 749 -17.63 -8.90 9.76
N VAL A 750 -16.93 -7.80 10.05
CA VAL A 750 -16.62 -7.37 11.43
C VAL A 750 -17.89 -7.09 12.22
N GLN A 751 -18.84 -6.36 11.64
CA GLN A 751 -20.08 -6.01 12.33
C GLN A 751 -21.02 -7.20 12.49
N LEU A 752 -21.12 -8.08 11.49
CA LEU A 752 -21.87 -9.33 11.62
C LEU A 752 -21.29 -10.23 12.71
N HIS A 753 -19.96 -10.34 12.79
CA HIS A 753 -19.31 -11.08 13.88
C HIS A 753 -19.58 -10.44 15.25
N ARG A 754 -19.53 -9.12 15.37
CA ARG A 754 -19.89 -8.40 16.61
C ARG A 754 -21.33 -8.72 17.02
N LEU A 755 -22.29 -8.60 16.10
CA LEU A 755 -23.70 -8.89 16.35
C LEU A 755 -23.94 -10.37 16.69
N ALA A 756 -23.14 -11.27 16.14
CA ALA A 756 -23.24 -12.70 16.42
C ALA A 756 -22.64 -13.09 17.79
N THR A 757 -21.78 -12.26 18.38
CA THR A 757 -21.08 -12.55 19.64
C THR A 757 -21.58 -11.73 20.83
N VAL A 758 -22.35 -10.67 20.59
CA VAL A 758 -23.01 -9.88 21.62
C VAL A 758 -24.48 -10.33 21.76
N ALA A 759 -24.97 -10.41 23.00
CA ALA A 759 -26.36 -10.75 23.26
C ALA A 759 -27.31 -9.72 22.62
N GLY A 760 -28.23 -10.19 21.80
CA GLY A 760 -29.20 -9.33 21.10
C GLY A 760 -30.22 -10.15 20.30
N PRO A 761 -31.34 -9.53 19.89
CA PRO A 761 -32.42 -10.21 19.19
C PRO A 761 -32.03 -10.78 17.82
N PHE A 762 -30.96 -10.26 17.20
CA PHE A 762 -30.51 -10.66 15.86
C PHE A 762 -29.26 -11.54 15.85
N GLN A 763 -28.82 -12.04 17.02
CA GLN A 763 -27.55 -12.75 17.18
C GLN A 763 -27.42 -13.98 16.25
N ALA A 764 -28.45 -14.84 16.22
CA ALA A 764 -28.44 -16.05 15.39
C ALA A 764 -28.45 -15.76 13.88
N GLN A 765 -29.25 -14.77 13.46
CA GLN A 765 -29.29 -14.32 12.06
C GLN A 765 -27.93 -13.74 11.63
N ALA A 766 -27.35 -12.87 12.46
CA ALA A 766 -26.03 -12.31 12.20
C ALA A 766 -24.94 -13.39 12.13
N GLY A 767 -24.98 -14.39 13.00
CA GLY A 767 -24.03 -15.52 12.98
C GLY A 767 -24.12 -16.35 11.70
N THR A 768 -25.34 -16.56 11.19
CA THR A 768 -25.54 -17.29 9.92
C THR A 768 -24.97 -16.50 8.74
N LEU A 769 -25.34 -15.22 8.64
CA LEU A 769 -24.86 -14.31 7.59
C LEU A 769 -23.34 -14.12 7.66
N TYR A 770 -22.77 -13.97 8.86
CA TYR A 770 -21.33 -13.87 9.09
C TYR A 770 -20.60 -15.10 8.52
N ASN A 771 -21.01 -16.30 8.94
CA ASN A 771 -20.35 -17.55 8.54
C ASN A 771 -20.41 -17.78 7.02
N GLN A 772 -21.53 -17.40 6.38
CA GLN A 772 -21.70 -17.54 4.93
C GLN A 772 -20.89 -16.48 4.17
N LEU A 773 -21.01 -15.20 4.55
CA LEU A 773 -20.29 -14.11 3.90
C LEU A 773 -18.77 -14.29 4.01
N ARG A 774 -18.28 -14.68 5.18
CA ARG A 774 -16.87 -15.03 5.42
C ARG A 774 -16.36 -16.09 4.45
N ARG A 775 -17.16 -17.13 4.18
CA ARG A 775 -16.81 -18.19 3.22
C ARG A 775 -16.78 -17.68 1.79
N ASN A 776 -17.88 -17.06 1.36
CA ASN A 776 -18.04 -16.54 0.00
C ASN A 776 -16.88 -15.61 -0.40
N ILE A 777 -16.46 -14.71 0.49
CA ILE A 777 -15.36 -13.78 0.22
C ILE A 777 -14.03 -14.52 0.07
N VAL A 778 -13.65 -15.34 1.05
CA VAL A 778 -12.33 -16.02 1.03
C VAL A 778 -12.24 -16.97 -0.16
N ASP A 779 -13.28 -17.75 -0.42
CA ASP A 779 -13.31 -18.71 -1.53
C ASP A 779 -13.19 -17.99 -2.88
N THR A 780 -13.84 -16.83 -3.03
CA THR A 780 -13.77 -16.03 -4.27
C THR A 780 -12.38 -15.45 -4.50
N VAL A 781 -11.80 -14.80 -3.49
CA VAL A 781 -10.46 -14.19 -3.62
C VAL A 781 -9.40 -15.28 -3.82
N TYR A 782 -9.50 -16.39 -3.07
CA TYR A 782 -8.59 -17.53 -3.20
C TYR A 782 -8.68 -18.17 -4.58
N ALA A 783 -9.89 -18.41 -5.12
CA ALA A 783 -10.05 -18.99 -6.44
C ALA A 783 -9.43 -18.09 -7.53
N SER A 784 -9.66 -16.78 -7.46
CA SER A 784 -9.07 -15.82 -8.40
C SER A 784 -7.54 -15.78 -8.30
N TRP A 785 -6.98 -15.78 -7.09
CA TRP A 785 -5.53 -15.84 -6.88
C TRP A 785 -4.95 -17.17 -7.38
N ALA A 786 -5.62 -18.29 -7.10
CA ALA A 786 -5.15 -19.60 -7.52
C ALA A 786 -5.21 -19.75 -9.05
N GLU A 787 -6.17 -19.15 -9.73
CA GLU A 787 -6.27 -19.16 -11.19
C GLU A 787 -5.25 -18.21 -11.85
N THR A 788 -5.11 -16.99 -11.32
CA THR A 788 -4.43 -15.90 -12.04
C THR A 788 -3.05 -15.51 -11.48
N GLY A 789 -2.67 -16.02 -10.31
CA GLY A 789 -1.47 -15.58 -9.58
C GLY A 789 -1.64 -14.24 -8.85
N PHE A 790 -2.77 -13.55 -9.01
CA PHE A 790 -2.98 -12.19 -8.49
C PHE A 790 -4.25 -12.04 -7.65
N ALA A 791 -4.19 -11.12 -6.69
CA ALA A 791 -5.37 -10.49 -6.12
C ALA A 791 -5.84 -9.31 -7.00
N TRP A 792 -7.14 -9.04 -6.93
CA TRP A 792 -7.81 -8.02 -7.74
C TRP A 792 -8.49 -6.98 -6.87
N GLU A 793 -8.70 -5.81 -7.46
CA GLU A 793 -9.33 -4.65 -6.83
C GLU A 793 -10.78 -4.90 -6.43
N GLN A 794 -11.54 -5.50 -7.35
CA GLN A 794 -12.95 -5.85 -7.19
C GLN A 794 -13.26 -7.21 -7.85
N TYR A 795 -14.39 -7.80 -7.48
CA TYR A 795 -14.83 -9.10 -7.99
C TYR A 795 -16.22 -9.03 -8.59
N ASN A 796 -16.43 -9.76 -9.69
CA ASN A 796 -17.73 -9.87 -10.31
C ASN A 796 -18.72 -10.63 -9.41
N PRO A 797 -19.90 -10.09 -9.07
CA PRO A 797 -20.81 -10.67 -8.10
C PRO A 797 -21.57 -11.90 -8.60
N GLU A 798 -21.52 -12.21 -9.90
CA GLU A 798 -22.23 -13.33 -10.50
C GLU A 798 -21.28 -14.48 -10.90
N THR A 799 -19.99 -14.20 -11.05
CA THR A 799 -18.99 -15.19 -11.52
C THR A 799 -17.79 -15.35 -10.60
N GLY A 800 -17.56 -14.41 -9.67
CA GLY A 800 -16.40 -14.40 -8.78
C GLY A 800 -15.07 -14.02 -9.46
N ARG A 801 -15.06 -13.73 -10.76
CA ARG A 801 -13.83 -13.33 -11.47
C ARG A 801 -13.33 -11.98 -10.97
N GLY A 802 -12.03 -11.89 -10.71
CA GLY A 802 -11.34 -10.62 -10.46
C GLY A 802 -11.45 -9.67 -11.66
N GLN A 803 -11.58 -8.37 -11.37
CA GLN A 803 -11.73 -7.32 -12.38
C GLN A 803 -10.84 -6.12 -12.07
N ARG A 804 -10.62 -5.27 -13.09
CA ARG A 804 -9.87 -4.01 -13.01
C ARG A 804 -8.38 -4.24 -12.71
N THR A 805 -7.89 -3.74 -11.59
CA THR A 805 -6.46 -3.68 -11.29
C THR A 805 -5.94 -5.02 -10.76
N GLN A 806 -4.88 -5.54 -11.37
CA GLN A 806 -4.15 -6.72 -10.89
C GLN A 806 -3.19 -6.38 -9.75
N HIS A 807 -2.71 -7.40 -9.03
CA HIS A 807 -1.79 -7.25 -7.90
C HIS A 807 -2.32 -6.21 -6.89
N PHE A 808 -3.64 -6.20 -6.68
CA PHE A 808 -4.28 -5.31 -5.73
C PHE A 808 -4.19 -5.94 -4.35
N THR A 809 -3.01 -5.83 -3.75
CA THR A 809 -2.72 -6.32 -2.40
C THR A 809 -2.84 -5.21 -1.36
N GLY A 810 -3.58 -4.14 -1.68
CA GLY A 810 -4.12 -3.16 -0.74
C GLY A 810 -5.23 -3.76 0.13
N TRP A 811 -6.45 -3.19 0.11
CA TRP A 811 -7.53 -3.69 0.97
C TRP A 811 -7.93 -5.15 0.73
N THR A 812 -7.66 -5.74 -0.43
CA THR A 812 -8.01 -7.15 -0.71
C THR A 812 -7.25 -8.09 0.22
N SER A 813 -6.10 -7.66 0.72
CA SER A 813 -5.31 -8.37 1.73
C SER A 813 -6.02 -8.48 3.10
N LEU A 814 -7.11 -7.75 3.33
CA LEU A 814 -8.00 -7.97 4.49
C LEU A 814 -8.55 -9.40 4.55
N VAL A 815 -8.55 -10.15 3.44
CA VAL A 815 -8.88 -11.58 3.41
C VAL A 815 -8.03 -12.39 4.40
N VAL A 816 -6.79 -11.96 4.67
CA VAL A 816 -5.92 -12.58 5.68
C VAL A 816 -6.57 -12.49 7.06
N LYS A 817 -7.10 -11.32 7.44
CA LYS A 817 -7.83 -11.15 8.70
C LYS A 817 -9.12 -11.96 8.71
N ILE A 818 -9.87 -11.98 7.60
CA ILE A 818 -11.12 -12.74 7.50
C ILE A 818 -10.88 -14.24 7.76
N MET A 819 -9.77 -14.79 7.26
CA MET A 819 -9.38 -16.18 7.50
C MET A 819 -9.01 -16.47 8.97
N THR A 820 -8.57 -15.47 9.74
CA THR A 820 -8.22 -15.63 11.16
C THR A 820 -9.40 -15.46 12.11
N MET A 821 -10.58 -15.06 11.61
CA MET A 821 -11.79 -14.95 12.42
C MET A 821 -12.46 -16.34 12.57
N PRO A 822 -12.87 -16.76 13.79
CA PRO A 822 -13.47 -18.07 14.02
C PRO A 822 -14.90 -18.16 13.48
N GLU A 823 -15.40 -19.36 13.22
CA GLU A 823 -16.82 -19.57 12.96
C GLU A 823 -17.63 -19.34 14.24
N VAL A 824 -18.85 -18.83 14.08
CA VAL A 824 -19.80 -18.69 15.19
C VAL A 824 -20.73 -19.90 15.20
N ASP A 825 -20.89 -20.56 16.35
CA ASP A 825 -21.92 -21.59 16.51
C ASP A 825 -23.29 -20.93 16.52
N VAL A 826 -24.08 -21.20 15.49
CA VAL A 826 -25.41 -20.60 15.32
C VAL A 826 -26.52 -21.36 16.03
N GLY A 827 -26.22 -22.49 16.68
CA GLY A 827 -27.19 -23.35 17.35
C GLY A 827 -28.21 -23.91 16.35
N HIS A 828 -28.19 -25.22 16.11
CA HIS A 828 -29.28 -25.84 15.34
C HIS A 828 -30.60 -25.60 16.08
N ALA A 829 -31.43 -24.68 15.57
CA ALA A 829 -32.85 -24.73 15.84
C ALA A 829 -33.29 -26.14 15.45
N ARG A 830 -33.67 -26.95 16.43
CA ARG A 830 -34.35 -28.21 16.16
C ARG A 830 -35.60 -27.84 15.38
N ASP A 831 -35.61 -28.17 14.10
CA ASP A 831 -36.85 -28.35 13.36
C ASP A 831 -37.60 -29.51 14.05
N GLU A 832 -38.38 -29.17 15.07
CA GLU A 832 -39.41 -30.07 15.61
C GLU A 832 -40.52 -30.12 14.56
N LEU A 833 -40.44 -31.15 13.71
CA LEU A 833 -41.49 -31.64 12.82
C LEU A 833 -42.82 -31.89 13.55
#